data_AF-A0A372GPH5-F1
#
_entry.id   AF-A0A372GPH5-F1
#
_cell.length_a   1.000
_cell.length_b   1.000
_cell.length_c   1.000
_cell.angle_alpha   90.00
_cell.angle_beta   90.00
_cell.angle_gamma   90.00
#
_symmetry.space_group_name_H-M   'P 1'
#
loop_
_entity.id
_entity.type
_entity.pdbx_description
1 polymer ?
#
loop_
_entity_poly.entity_id
_entity_poly.type
_entity_poly.pdbx_seq_one_letter_code
_entity_poly.pdbx_strand_id
1 'polypeptide(L)'
;MLFDNGVFDPRAVDDPRTVDVLHAAVERAAGSVRTSDLLRAALASKDAPLLTALGRALPDGVQVRHLLEGIEIYSPARAPGSGADEFGGGRDEFSAESLAALDAFGEEYGKSSPDERRATALELLVACVLEHLEARDRQNLVTLDAPAAAAVLRTQVRAAREPLPSLLDEESGRLRSEEFTQDAWSALEQAAEQAALLGYDRVLPPHCLLALLGETEGLAEHLVRLQVAPQVGPAKVAATVADAFRLIERPRTTEPLPLDRAGLGEPFLAMLGRARRAAASWNAERIDAPHLLGAVLAEMPPRLDNVLRAPPLRLDPSLLRDHLDEALRQRATTQPREVAFRLPATLPPAQDLTWLARTDEPAPALHVDRYFDPLLRALHRASAPHVLITGMPGVGTTTLVRELARRAAIGQIPFLRRKRFLYVDCRDVTPTESGTKLSGLIEHVTGRTDLVVCVDGLGSLLRGPSGADHRLPLRAAMKERRIHLIGVLSVHDHDDLIASDRALSELCARIEVDEPGRAEALEMAAQAAEEFASRFKLRVDERAVERAVLLSVDFMLNERLPAKAVRVLRRACEDLHYRRTQAGSDQEAVRPDDVAAVVAEFSGVPVAQIAGTGGERIDLERALGESVVGQPEAVRVVAGELRRIKAGLASPGRPASVMLFAGLTGVGKTELAKTIARFYSASKRIQTYPMENFTEPHSVAGILGSPPGYVGHDQGGRLINDLNADPYCVFLLDEAEKAHPEVWRPFLNLFDEGWIVDQRGTKAFGDRAIFVLTTNAGHDIIARMAAEGRPMQETADAVERHLRQVRHPRSGEVVFPPEFLARLRQIVIFRPLDRAAMEGICRQEIARQRRFWRDRREKRLVVPEALIGHIADRGHAANEAAGGARGGRIISRLVSQLVEDPITIAAERAPDAFHRCGRVELRFRPGGEPQVEAVFLTPEEQDPAVDGAAAPGDRRVRLRKAGA
;
A
#
# COMPACT_ATOMS: atom_id res chain seq x y z
N MET A 1 -34.00 -38.77 44.72
CA MET A 1 -32.88 -39.71 44.89
C MET A 1 -32.15 -39.47 46.21
N LEU A 2 -31.69 -38.25 46.49
CA LEU A 2 -30.98 -37.90 47.73
C LEU A 2 -31.88 -37.70 48.97
N PHE A 3 -33.20 -37.72 48.80
CA PHE A 3 -34.16 -37.63 49.89
C PHE A 3 -35.06 -38.86 49.84
N ASP A 4 -34.95 -39.73 50.83
CA ASP A 4 -35.83 -40.90 51.01
C ASP A 4 -36.86 -40.59 52.10
N ASN A 5 -38.15 -40.74 51.77
CA ASN A 5 -39.27 -40.30 52.63
C ASN A 5 -39.16 -38.85 53.17
N GLY A 6 -38.49 -37.97 52.42
CA GLY A 6 -38.29 -36.57 52.80
C GLY A 6 -37.05 -36.30 53.68
N VAL A 7 -36.29 -37.34 54.03
CA VAL A 7 -35.04 -37.26 54.82
C VAL A 7 -33.83 -37.38 53.90
N PHE A 8 -32.87 -36.48 54.05
CA PHE A 8 -31.62 -36.44 53.30
C PHE A 8 -30.73 -37.66 53.59
N ASP A 9 -30.47 -38.48 52.58
CA ASP A 9 -29.56 -39.62 52.65
C ASP A 9 -28.39 -39.44 51.67
N PRO A 10 -27.22 -38.97 52.13
CA PRO A 10 -26.04 -38.81 51.26
C PRO A 10 -25.52 -40.17 50.76
N ARG A 11 -25.82 -41.30 51.43
CA ARG A 11 -25.36 -42.65 51.02
C ARG A 11 -26.09 -43.18 49.80
N ALA A 12 -27.14 -42.50 49.34
CA ALA A 12 -27.78 -42.79 48.07
C ALA A 12 -26.84 -42.55 46.87
N VAL A 13 -25.74 -41.81 47.05
CA VAL A 13 -24.68 -41.65 46.05
C VAL A 13 -23.64 -42.75 46.23
N ASP A 14 -23.45 -43.57 45.20
CA ASP A 14 -22.43 -44.62 45.15
C ASP A 14 -21.07 -44.04 44.75
N ASP A 15 -20.63 -42.96 45.42
CA ASP A 15 -19.29 -42.36 45.30
C ASP A 15 -18.82 -41.81 46.65
N PRO A 16 -17.77 -42.38 47.27
CA PRO A 16 -17.31 -41.98 48.59
C PRO A 16 -16.83 -40.52 48.64
N ARG A 17 -16.24 -39.99 47.55
CA ARG A 17 -15.78 -38.59 47.49
C ARG A 17 -16.95 -37.63 47.67
N THR A 18 -18.05 -37.89 46.97
CA THR A 18 -19.27 -37.08 47.05
C THR A 18 -19.98 -37.22 48.40
N VAL A 19 -20.06 -38.44 48.94
CA VAL A 19 -20.66 -38.71 50.25
C VAL A 19 -19.96 -37.93 51.36
N ASP A 20 -18.62 -37.95 51.38
CA ASP A 20 -17.82 -37.23 52.38
C ASP A 20 -18.05 -35.71 52.30
N VAL A 21 -18.15 -35.15 51.09
CA VAL A 21 -18.44 -33.73 50.87
C VAL A 21 -19.83 -33.34 51.36
N LEU A 22 -20.85 -34.16 51.06
CA LEU A 22 -22.23 -33.90 51.53
C LEU A 22 -22.32 -33.97 53.06
N HIS A 23 -21.67 -34.94 53.70
CA HIS A 23 -21.59 -35.03 55.15
C HIS A 23 -20.90 -33.81 55.78
N ALA A 24 -19.74 -33.42 55.25
CA ALA A 24 -18.99 -32.27 55.77
C ALA A 24 -19.73 -30.94 55.61
N ALA A 25 -20.58 -30.81 54.58
CA ALA A 25 -21.44 -29.64 54.40
C ALA A 25 -22.55 -29.57 55.46
N VAL A 26 -23.19 -30.70 55.73
CA VAL A 26 -24.24 -30.81 56.77
C VAL A 26 -23.68 -30.51 58.17
N GLU A 27 -22.52 -31.06 58.52
CA GLU A 27 -21.90 -30.82 59.84
C GLU A 27 -21.54 -29.35 60.07
N ARG A 28 -21.22 -28.61 59.00
CA ARG A 28 -20.84 -27.19 59.08
C ARG A 28 -22.04 -26.26 59.24
N ALA A 29 -23.18 -26.62 58.66
CA ALA A 29 -24.31 -25.72 58.49
C ALA A 29 -24.84 -25.16 59.81
N ALA A 30 -25.10 -23.84 59.83
CA ALA A 30 -25.70 -23.14 60.97
C ALA A 30 -27.22 -23.01 60.77
N GLY A 31 -27.95 -24.10 61.02
CA GLY A 31 -29.42 -24.16 60.97
C GLY A 31 -29.99 -24.55 59.59
N SER A 32 -29.43 -24.05 58.49
CA SER A 32 -29.79 -24.50 57.14
C SER A 32 -28.56 -24.66 56.27
N VAL A 33 -28.48 -25.76 55.50
CA VAL A 33 -27.39 -26.05 54.56
C VAL A 33 -27.49 -25.12 53.36
N ARG A 34 -26.43 -24.34 53.11
CA ARG A 34 -26.34 -23.39 51.99
C ARG A 34 -25.44 -23.88 50.87
N THR A 35 -25.52 -23.22 49.72
CA THR A 35 -24.64 -23.50 48.58
C THR A 35 -23.17 -23.28 48.92
N SER A 36 -22.86 -22.28 49.76
CA SER A 36 -21.50 -22.03 50.26
C SER A 36 -20.97 -23.14 51.17
N ASP A 37 -21.81 -23.84 51.93
CA ASP A 37 -21.38 -24.97 52.77
C ASP A 37 -20.97 -26.17 51.91
N LEU A 38 -21.77 -26.47 50.87
CA LEU A 38 -21.49 -27.50 49.88
C LEU A 38 -20.21 -27.19 49.09
N LEU A 39 -20.09 -25.95 48.58
CA LEU A 39 -18.90 -25.53 47.83
C LEU A 39 -17.65 -25.55 48.71
N ARG A 40 -17.73 -25.07 49.95
CA ARG A 40 -16.61 -25.11 50.91
C ARG A 40 -16.18 -26.54 51.19
N ALA A 41 -17.12 -27.44 51.47
CA ALA A 41 -16.82 -28.85 51.74
C ALA A 41 -16.12 -29.51 50.55
N ALA A 42 -16.57 -29.21 49.33
CA ALA A 42 -15.95 -29.68 48.10
C ALA A 42 -14.50 -29.16 47.95
N LEU A 43 -14.27 -27.86 48.20
CA LEU A 43 -12.93 -27.27 48.18
C LEU A 43 -11.99 -27.83 49.27
N ALA A 44 -12.53 -28.11 50.45
CA ALA A 44 -11.79 -28.64 51.59
C ALA A 44 -11.39 -30.11 51.43
N SER A 45 -12.08 -30.87 50.56
CA SER A 45 -11.78 -32.28 50.26
C SER A 45 -10.38 -32.49 49.66
N LYS A 46 -9.77 -31.44 49.11
CA LYS A 46 -8.49 -31.48 48.37
C LYS A 46 -8.48 -32.46 47.20
N ASP A 47 -9.65 -32.73 46.65
CA ASP A 47 -9.79 -33.59 45.50
C ASP A 47 -9.10 -33.01 44.25
N ALA A 48 -8.06 -33.70 43.76
CA ALA A 48 -7.21 -33.17 42.70
C ALA A 48 -7.95 -32.93 41.36
N PRO A 49 -8.80 -33.86 40.86
CA PRO A 49 -9.59 -33.62 39.65
C PRO A 49 -10.50 -32.39 39.76
N LEU A 50 -11.22 -32.24 40.88
CA LEU A 50 -12.12 -31.11 41.12
C LEU A 50 -11.36 -29.79 41.22
N LEU A 51 -10.28 -29.75 42.02
CA LEU A 51 -9.49 -28.53 42.22
C LEU A 51 -8.80 -28.08 40.94
N THR A 52 -8.31 -29.01 40.13
CA THR A 52 -7.74 -28.70 38.81
C THR A 52 -8.80 -28.11 37.88
N ALA A 53 -10.01 -28.65 37.88
CA ALA A 53 -11.12 -28.12 37.08
C ALA A 53 -11.53 -26.71 37.49
N LEU A 54 -11.71 -26.48 38.80
CA LEU A 54 -12.04 -25.15 39.35
C LEU A 54 -10.91 -24.15 39.15
N GLY A 55 -9.66 -24.60 39.24
CA GLY A 55 -8.47 -23.79 38.95
C GLY A 55 -8.41 -23.27 37.52
N ARG A 56 -9.11 -23.89 36.56
CA ARG A 56 -9.23 -23.38 35.17
C ARG A 56 -10.17 -22.19 35.04
N ALA A 57 -11.10 -22.02 35.97
CA ALA A 57 -12.07 -20.94 35.98
C ALA A 57 -11.66 -19.76 36.88
N LEU A 58 -10.46 -19.83 37.46
CA LEU A 58 -9.90 -18.77 38.29
C LEU A 58 -9.03 -17.82 37.45
N PRO A 59 -9.08 -16.49 37.72
CA PRO A 59 -8.16 -15.52 37.13
C PRO A 59 -6.69 -15.79 37.47
N ASP A 60 -5.78 -15.33 36.61
CA ASP A 60 -4.33 -15.45 36.81
C ASP A 60 -3.89 -14.97 38.19
N GLY A 61 -3.12 -15.81 38.90
CA GLY A 61 -2.63 -15.53 40.26
C GLY A 61 -3.63 -15.83 41.40
N VAL A 62 -4.89 -16.15 41.09
CA VAL A 62 -5.88 -16.59 42.09
C VAL A 62 -5.81 -18.11 42.23
N GLN A 63 -5.58 -18.59 43.45
CA GLN A 63 -5.56 -20.02 43.77
C GLN A 63 -6.87 -20.43 44.43
N VAL A 64 -7.21 -21.72 44.31
CA VAL A 64 -8.43 -22.28 44.90
C VAL A 64 -8.49 -22.09 46.42
N ARG A 65 -7.34 -22.04 47.11
CA ARG A 65 -7.27 -21.71 48.55
C ARG A 65 -7.84 -20.32 48.87
N HIS A 66 -7.71 -19.34 47.97
CA HIS A 66 -8.25 -18.00 48.20
C HIS A 66 -9.79 -18.00 48.13
N LEU A 67 -10.40 -18.93 47.39
CA LEU A 67 -11.86 -19.14 47.41
C LEU A 67 -12.29 -19.72 48.75
N LEU A 68 -11.56 -20.72 49.25
CA LEU A 68 -11.83 -21.33 50.55
C LEU A 68 -11.74 -20.29 51.68
N GLU A 69 -10.68 -19.50 51.70
CA GLU A 69 -10.49 -18.37 52.64
C GLU A 69 -11.63 -17.36 52.54
N GLY A 70 -12.04 -17.00 51.31
CA GLY A 70 -13.18 -16.11 51.07
C GLY A 70 -14.47 -16.63 51.71
N ILE A 71 -14.83 -17.89 51.44
CA ILE A 71 -16.04 -18.51 52.03
C ILE A 71 -15.95 -18.52 53.57
N GLU A 72 -14.77 -18.82 54.13
CA GLU A 72 -14.57 -18.83 55.58
C GLU A 72 -14.71 -17.45 56.23
N ILE A 73 -14.41 -16.36 55.50
CA ILE A 73 -14.54 -14.99 55.99
C ILE A 73 -16.01 -14.52 56.01
N TYR A 74 -16.77 -14.71 54.93
CA TYR A 74 -18.14 -14.17 54.83
C TYR A 74 -19.24 -15.13 55.28
N SER A 75 -18.93 -16.43 55.36
CA SER A 75 -19.81 -17.52 55.81
C SER A 75 -19.08 -18.40 56.83
N PRO A 76 -18.82 -17.90 58.05
CA PRO A 76 -18.03 -18.61 59.06
C PRO A 76 -18.74 -19.87 59.58
N ALA A 77 -17.95 -20.85 60.03
CA ALA A 77 -18.47 -22.09 60.60
C ALA A 77 -19.30 -21.82 61.86
N ARG A 78 -20.26 -22.70 62.15
CA ARG A 78 -21.02 -22.69 63.40
C ARG A 78 -20.06 -22.74 64.61
N ALA A 79 -20.29 -21.86 65.60
CA ALA A 79 -19.51 -21.87 66.83
C ALA A 79 -19.81 -23.14 67.65
N PRO A 80 -18.79 -23.87 68.13
CA PRO A 80 -19.00 -25.07 68.94
C PRO A 80 -19.74 -24.71 70.23
N GLY A 81 -20.91 -25.33 70.45
CA GLY A 81 -21.75 -25.12 71.64
C GLY A 81 -22.98 -24.23 71.45
N SER A 82 -23.29 -23.76 70.23
CA SER A 82 -24.58 -23.11 69.93
C SER A 82 -25.69 -24.17 69.87
N GLY A 83 -26.47 -24.32 70.93
CA GLY A 83 -27.60 -25.25 70.97
C GLY A 83 -28.59 -25.00 69.83
N ALA A 84 -28.84 -26.03 69.02
CA ALA A 84 -30.05 -26.22 68.23
C ALA A 84 -30.18 -27.71 67.90
N ASP A 85 -31.43 -28.14 67.78
CA ASP A 85 -31.98 -29.46 67.48
C ASP A 85 -31.11 -30.35 66.58
N GLU A 86 -31.20 -31.68 66.79
CA GLU A 86 -30.61 -32.69 65.88
C GLU A 86 -31.04 -32.39 64.43
N PHE A 87 -30.07 -32.22 63.52
CA PHE A 87 -30.35 -32.07 62.09
C PHE A 87 -31.17 -33.27 61.62
N GLY A 88 -32.45 -33.03 61.30
CA GLY A 88 -33.44 -34.07 60.99
C GLY A 88 -33.31 -34.61 59.56
N GLY A 89 -32.50 -33.96 58.72
CA GLY A 89 -32.37 -34.24 57.30
C GLY A 89 -33.58 -33.76 56.49
N GLY A 90 -34.43 -32.91 57.06
CA GLY A 90 -35.64 -32.42 56.40
C GLY A 90 -35.30 -31.47 55.25
N ARG A 91 -36.15 -31.45 54.20
CA ARG A 91 -35.95 -30.50 53.08
C ARG A 91 -36.02 -29.04 53.52
N ASP A 92 -36.74 -28.74 54.60
CA ASP A 92 -36.82 -27.42 55.24
C ASP A 92 -35.52 -26.96 55.90
N GLU A 93 -34.56 -27.87 56.13
CA GLU A 93 -33.23 -27.57 56.64
C GLU A 93 -32.20 -27.25 55.52
N PHE A 94 -32.65 -27.11 54.27
CA PHE A 94 -31.81 -26.69 53.13
C PHE A 94 -32.33 -25.38 52.54
N SER A 95 -31.42 -24.51 52.08
CA SER A 95 -31.86 -23.32 51.33
C SER A 95 -32.54 -23.72 50.02
N ALA A 96 -33.42 -22.86 49.50
CA ALA A 96 -34.16 -23.14 48.26
C ALA A 96 -33.20 -23.42 47.08
N GLU A 97 -32.11 -22.67 47.03
CA GLU A 97 -31.01 -22.82 46.10
C GLU A 97 -30.24 -24.14 46.26
N SER A 98 -29.96 -24.56 47.50
CA SER A 98 -29.29 -25.84 47.77
C SER A 98 -30.16 -27.03 47.42
N LEU A 99 -31.47 -26.95 47.69
CA LEU A 99 -32.43 -27.97 47.24
C LEU A 99 -32.47 -28.08 45.73
N ALA A 100 -32.54 -26.94 45.02
CA ALA A 100 -32.55 -26.92 43.56
C ALA A 100 -31.26 -27.57 42.98
N ALA A 101 -30.09 -27.27 43.57
CA ALA A 101 -28.83 -27.90 43.18
C ALA A 101 -28.83 -29.43 43.39
N LEU A 102 -29.30 -29.90 44.55
CA LEU A 102 -29.33 -31.32 44.89
C LEU A 102 -30.36 -32.10 44.08
N ASP A 103 -31.52 -31.51 43.78
CA ASP A 103 -32.53 -32.10 42.91
C ASP A 103 -32.01 -32.21 41.47
N ALA A 104 -31.40 -31.16 40.92
CA ALA A 104 -30.77 -31.18 39.60
C ALA A 104 -29.66 -32.25 39.51
N PHE A 105 -28.80 -32.32 40.53
CA PHE A 105 -27.79 -33.38 40.64
C PHE A 105 -28.42 -34.77 40.66
N GLY A 106 -29.47 -34.97 41.46
CA GLY A 106 -30.16 -36.27 41.58
C GLY A 106 -30.80 -36.74 40.26
N GLU A 107 -31.38 -35.82 39.49
CA GLU A 107 -31.95 -36.13 38.17
C GLU A 107 -30.87 -36.51 37.14
N GLU A 108 -29.75 -35.78 37.12
CA GLU A 108 -28.66 -36.03 36.17
C GLU A 108 -27.82 -37.26 36.57
N TYR A 109 -27.59 -37.49 37.86
CA TYR A 109 -26.87 -38.67 38.37
C TYR A 109 -27.63 -39.97 38.11
N GLY A 110 -28.96 -39.94 38.19
CA GLY A 110 -29.82 -41.10 37.92
C GLY A 110 -29.82 -41.60 36.47
N LYS A 111 -29.39 -40.78 35.51
CA LYS A 111 -29.39 -41.10 34.07
C LYS A 111 -28.13 -41.84 33.58
N SER A 112 -27.06 -41.88 34.38
CA SER A 112 -25.75 -42.47 33.99
C SER A 112 -25.60 -43.94 34.38
N SER A 113 -24.64 -44.66 33.78
CA SER A 113 -24.30 -46.04 34.19
C SER A 113 -23.57 -46.09 35.55
N PRO A 114 -23.56 -47.22 36.28
CA PRO A 114 -22.92 -47.30 37.61
C PRO A 114 -21.43 -46.92 37.62
N ASP A 115 -20.69 -47.30 36.58
CA ASP A 115 -19.26 -46.99 36.46
C ASP A 115 -19.01 -45.51 36.12
N GLU A 116 -19.87 -44.91 35.28
CA GLU A 116 -19.83 -43.46 34.96
C GLU A 116 -20.17 -42.58 36.17
N ARG A 117 -21.09 -43.05 37.01
CA ARG A 117 -21.53 -42.36 38.23
C ARG A 117 -20.36 -42.18 39.20
N ARG A 118 -19.58 -43.24 39.47
CA ARG A 118 -18.44 -43.21 40.40
C ARG A 118 -17.34 -42.25 40.00
N ALA A 119 -17.06 -42.11 38.70
CA ALA A 119 -15.92 -41.33 38.22
C ALA A 119 -16.17 -39.81 38.22
N THR A 120 -17.44 -39.36 38.19
CA THR A 120 -17.80 -37.95 37.91
C THR A 120 -18.82 -37.33 38.86
N ALA A 121 -19.21 -38.06 39.92
CA ALA A 121 -20.26 -37.64 40.84
C ALA A 121 -19.96 -36.28 41.51
N LEU A 122 -18.74 -36.12 42.03
CA LEU A 122 -18.36 -34.93 42.77
C LEU A 122 -18.31 -33.69 41.86
N GLU A 123 -17.76 -33.84 40.64
CA GLU A 123 -17.69 -32.78 39.64
C GLU A 123 -19.10 -32.35 39.18
N LEU A 124 -20.02 -33.31 39.00
CA LEU A 124 -21.41 -33.03 38.66
C LEU A 124 -22.13 -32.30 39.82
N LEU A 125 -21.92 -32.74 41.06
CA LEU A 125 -22.50 -32.10 42.25
C LEU A 125 -22.08 -30.63 42.31
N VAL A 126 -20.76 -30.37 42.19
CA VAL A 126 -20.23 -28.99 42.28
C VAL A 126 -20.70 -28.14 41.10
N ALA A 127 -20.82 -28.70 39.90
CA ALA A 127 -21.40 -27.99 38.76
C ALA A 127 -22.84 -27.53 39.04
N CYS A 128 -23.68 -28.41 39.58
CA CYS A 128 -25.07 -28.07 39.94
C CYS A 128 -25.14 -27.00 41.05
N VAL A 129 -24.22 -27.07 42.03
CA VAL A 129 -24.12 -26.07 43.11
C VAL A 129 -23.72 -24.70 42.55
N LEU A 130 -22.75 -24.64 41.62
CA LEU A 130 -22.29 -23.38 41.03
C LEU A 130 -23.36 -22.69 40.18
N GLU A 131 -24.27 -23.44 39.56
CA GLU A 131 -25.37 -22.90 38.77
C GLU A 131 -26.50 -22.32 39.63
N HIS A 132 -26.65 -22.85 40.84
CA HIS A 132 -27.70 -22.47 41.77
C HIS A 132 -27.15 -21.63 42.94
N LEU A 133 -26.00 -20.97 42.80
CA LEU A 133 -25.42 -20.17 43.89
C LEU A 133 -26.41 -19.11 44.41
N GLU A 134 -26.51 -19.04 45.74
CA GLU A 134 -27.24 -17.98 46.43
C GLU A 134 -26.73 -16.59 46.03
N ALA A 135 -27.64 -15.61 46.07
CA ALA A 135 -27.30 -14.22 45.69
C ALA A 135 -26.13 -13.66 46.50
N ARG A 136 -26.02 -14.05 47.78
CA ARG A 136 -24.92 -13.66 48.67
C ARG A 136 -23.59 -14.32 48.28
N ASP A 137 -23.61 -15.59 47.86
CA ASP A 137 -22.41 -16.30 47.42
C ASP A 137 -21.88 -15.70 46.11
N ARG A 138 -22.77 -15.35 45.17
CA ARG A 138 -22.43 -14.63 43.94
C ARG A 138 -21.80 -13.26 44.17
N GLN A 139 -22.23 -12.55 45.21
CA GLN A 139 -21.67 -11.24 45.56
C GLN A 139 -20.29 -11.32 46.21
N ASN A 140 -19.99 -12.38 46.96
CA ASN A 140 -18.75 -12.50 47.73
C ASN A 140 -17.67 -13.34 47.03
N LEU A 141 -18.04 -14.20 46.07
CA LEU A 141 -17.11 -15.00 45.26
C LEU A 141 -16.82 -14.36 43.90
N VAL A 142 -16.56 -13.06 43.87
CA VAL A 142 -16.33 -12.29 42.61
C VAL A 142 -15.12 -12.80 41.82
N THR A 143 -14.17 -13.44 42.49
CA THR A 143 -12.98 -14.03 41.86
C THR A 143 -13.24 -15.37 41.17
N LEU A 144 -14.44 -15.94 41.31
CA LEU A 144 -14.88 -17.16 40.64
C LEU A 144 -16.00 -16.82 39.66
N ASP A 145 -15.75 -16.97 38.36
CA ASP A 145 -16.82 -16.97 37.35
C ASP A 145 -17.60 -18.29 37.48
N ALA A 146 -18.63 -18.30 38.33
CA ALA A 146 -19.39 -19.50 38.65
C ALA A 146 -20.06 -20.15 37.42
N PRO A 147 -20.68 -19.40 36.48
CA PRO A 147 -21.15 -19.96 35.21
C PRO A 147 -20.04 -20.62 34.39
N ALA A 148 -18.87 -19.99 34.27
CA ALA A 148 -17.75 -20.57 33.53
C ALA A 148 -17.20 -21.82 34.23
N ALA A 149 -17.07 -21.78 35.56
CA ALA A 149 -16.63 -22.91 36.38
C ALA A 149 -17.60 -24.11 36.27
N ALA A 150 -18.90 -23.87 36.32
CA ALA A 150 -19.92 -24.89 36.08
C ALA A 150 -19.81 -25.49 34.68
N ALA A 151 -19.61 -24.66 33.65
CA ALA A 151 -19.44 -25.13 32.27
C ALA A 151 -18.18 -25.99 32.08
N VAL A 152 -17.06 -25.63 32.72
CA VAL A 152 -15.83 -26.44 32.70
C VAL A 152 -16.05 -27.80 33.35
N LEU A 153 -16.69 -27.83 34.53
CA LEU A 153 -17.02 -29.08 35.21
C LEU A 153 -17.98 -29.94 34.39
N ARG A 154 -19.01 -29.35 33.79
CA ARG A 154 -19.93 -30.06 32.88
C ARG A 154 -19.21 -30.64 31.67
N THR A 155 -18.26 -29.90 31.09
CA THR A 155 -17.45 -30.38 29.97
C THR A 155 -16.60 -31.58 30.38
N GLN A 156 -16.01 -31.55 31.57
CA GLN A 156 -15.25 -32.67 32.12
C GLN A 156 -16.14 -33.90 32.39
N VAL A 157 -17.32 -33.70 32.97
CA VAL A 157 -18.30 -34.76 33.19
C VAL A 157 -18.72 -35.39 31.85
N ARG A 158 -18.99 -34.56 30.84
CA ARG A 158 -19.35 -35.01 29.48
C ARG A 158 -18.22 -35.80 28.82
N ALA A 159 -16.99 -35.28 28.85
CA ALA A 159 -15.81 -35.93 28.28
C ALA A 159 -15.48 -37.28 28.94
N ALA A 160 -15.87 -37.47 30.20
CA ALA A 160 -15.71 -38.73 30.92
C ALA A 160 -16.85 -39.73 30.68
N ARG A 161 -18.05 -39.26 30.32
CA ARG A 161 -19.27 -40.09 30.11
C ARG A 161 -19.49 -40.50 28.66
N GLU A 162 -19.17 -39.64 27.70
CA GLU A 162 -19.42 -39.93 26.28
C GLU A 162 -18.33 -40.83 25.67
N PRO A 163 -18.70 -41.90 24.92
CA PRO A 163 -17.72 -42.67 24.17
C PRO A 163 -17.10 -41.80 23.08
N LEU A 164 -15.80 -41.55 23.19
CA LEU A 164 -15.06 -40.76 22.21
C LEU A 164 -14.89 -41.57 20.90
N PRO A 165 -14.94 -40.90 19.73
CA PRO A 165 -14.75 -41.57 18.46
C PRO A 165 -13.40 -42.30 18.41
N SER A 166 -13.39 -43.46 17.76
CA SER A 166 -12.17 -44.25 17.57
C SER A 166 -11.14 -43.43 16.80
N LEU A 167 -9.91 -43.38 17.32
CA LEU A 167 -8.76 -42.77 16.64
C LEU A 167 -8.25 -43.61 15.47
N LEU A 168 -8.63 -44.90 15.44
CA LEU A 168 -8.30 -45.81 14.36
C LEU A 168 -9.52 -45.97 13.44
N ASP A 169 -9.25 -45.94 12.15
CA ASP A 169 -10.22 -46.29 11.14
C ASP A 169 -10.55 -47.79 11.20
N GLU A 170 -11.84 -48.14 11.15
CA GLU A 170 -12.30 -49.51 11.38
C GLU A 170 -11.91 -50.48 10.24
N GLU A 171 -11.82 -49.99 9.00
CA GLU A 171 -11.47 -50.80 7.83
C GLU A 171 -9.96 -50.94 7.65
N SER A 172 -9.23 -49.84 7.76
CA SER A 172 -7.79 -49.81 7.47
C SER A 172 -6.90 -50.02 8.70
N GLY A 173 -7.45 -49.87 9.92
CA GLY A 173 -6.68 -49.95 11.17
C GLY A 173 -5.63 -48.85 11.32
N ARG A 174 -5.68 -47.82 10.47
CA ARG A 174 -4.77 -46.67 10.45
C ARG A 174 -5.28 -45.57 11.38
N LEU A 175 -4.34 -44.81 11.95
CA LEU A 175 -4.66 -43.58 12.67
C LEU A 175 -5.31 -42.56 11.72
N ARG A 176 -6.43 -41.99 12.16
CA ARG A 176 -7.13 -40.91 11.46
C ARG A 176 -6.42 -39.58 11.70
N SER A 177 -5.78 -39.04 10.66
CA SER A 177 -5.03 -37.78 10.76
C SER A 177 -5.90 -36.57 11.09
N GLU A 178 -7.18 -36.61 10.73
CA GLU A 178 -8.18 -35.57 11.00
C GLU A 178 -8.50 -35.36 12.49
N GLU A 179 -8.26 -36.36 13.33
CA GLU A 179 -8.46 -36.29 14.80
C GLU A 179 -7.32 -35.55 15.52
N PHE A 180 -6.24 -35.20 14.81
CA PHE A 180 -5.06 -34.54 15.36
C PHE A 180 -4.86 -33.16 14.73
N THR A 181 -4.26 -32.23 15.48
CA THR A 181 -3.69 -31.03 14.88
C THR A 181 -2.49 -31.44 14.02
N GLN A 182 -2.15 -30.62 13.03
CA GLN A 182 -0.99 -30.89 12.18
C GLN A 182 0.31 -31.01 12.99
N ASP A 183 0.40 -30.29 14.11
CA ASP A 183 1.55 -30.29 15.00
C ASP A 183 1.63 -31.61 15.78
N ALA A 184 0.50 -32.05 16.35
CA ALA A 184 0.39 -33.37 16.96
C ALA A 184 0.66 -34.50 15.95
N TRP A 185 0.15 -34.39 14.72
CA TRP A 185 0.37 -35.37 13.67
C TRP A 185 1.85 -35.47 13.28
N SER A 186 2.51 -34.33 13.09
CA SER A 186 3.95 -34.28 12.82
C SER A 186 4.76 -34.91 13.96
N ALA A 187 4.35 -34.71 15.22
CA ALA A 187 5.01 -35.34 16.36
C ALA A 187 4.81 -36.87 16.35
N LEU A 188 3.66 -37.39 15.88
CA LEU A 188 3.43 -38.82 15.73
C LEU A 188 4.27 -39.44 14.60
N GLU A 189 4.38 -38.76 13.46
CA GLU A 189 5.26 -39.18 12.35
C GLU A 189 6.72 -39.23 12.80
N GLN A 190 7.19 -38.19 13.48
CA GLN A 190 8.53 -38.17 14.07
C GLN A 190 8.70 -39.24 15.16
N ALA A 191 7.68 -39.53 15.96
CA ALA A 191 7.76 -40.62 16.94
C ALA A 191 7.93 -41.99 16.26
N ALA A 192 7.28 -42.20 15.11
CA ALA A 192 7.46 -43.40 14.31
C ALA A 192 8.87 -43.50 13.69
N GLU A 193 9.43 -42.38 13.24
CA GLU A 193 10.83 -42.30 12.81
C GLU A 193 11.81 -42.60 13.96
N GLN A 194 11.60 -42.00 15.13
CA GLN A 194 12.45 -42.23 16.31
C GLN A 194 12.41 -43.69 16.76
N ALA A 195 11.25 -44.34 16.71
CA ALA A 195 11.12 -45.75 17.05
C ALA A 195 11.96 -46.65 16.11
N ALA A 196 11.89 -46.39 14.79
CA ALA A 196 12.71 -47.09 13.80
C ALA A 196 14.22 -46.87 14.02
N LEU A 197 14.63 -45.62 14.27
CA LEU A 197 16.03 -45.26 14.53
C LEU A 197 16.61 -45.91 15.80
N LEU A 198 15.77 -46.12 16.81
CA LEU A 198 16.15 -46.76 18.08
C LEU A 198 16.06 -48.30 18.05
N GLY A 199 15.59 -48.88 16.95
CA GLY A 199 15.54 -50.33 16.71
C GLY A 199 14.23 -51.02 17.15
N TYR A 200 13.16 -50.26 17.38
CA TYR A 200 11.85 -50.82 17.75
C TYR A 200 11.03 -51.17 16.51
N ASP A 201 10.17 -52.19 16.64
CA ASP A 201 9.16 -52.57 15.66
C ASP A 201 7.79 -51.92 15.93
N ARG A 202 7.64 -51.26 17.08
CA ARG A 202 6.43 -50.58 17.50
C ARG A 202 6.73 -49.23 18.14
N VAL A 203 5.88 -48.24 17.86
CA VAL A 203 5.92 -46.94 18.53
C VAL A 203 5.44 -47.08 19.98
N LEU A 204 6.14 -46.41 20.89
CA LEU A 204 5.93 -46.46 22.34
C LEU A 204 5.96 -45.03 22.91
N PRO A 205 5.38 -44.77 24.10
CA PRO A 205 5.30 -43.42 24.66
C PRO A 205 6.64 -42.63 24.72
N PRO A 206 7.80 -43.24 25.03
CA PRO A 206 9.08 -42.54 25.03
C PRO A 206 9.47 -41.94 23.66
N HIS A 207 9.05 -42.58 22.56
CA HIS A 207 9.29 -42.08 21.21
C HIS A 207 8.48 -40.80 20.92
N CYS A 208 7.26 -40.72 21.45
CA CYS A 208 6.45 -39.50 21.40
C CYS A 208 7.14 -38.36 22.14
N LEU A 209 7.67 -38.62 23.34
CA LEU A 209 8.38 -37.61 24.12
C LEU A 209 9.63 -37.11 23.39
N LEU A 210 10.40 -38.02 22.76
CA LEU A 210 11.57 -37.67 21.97
C LEU A 210 11.21 -36.78 20.77
N ALA A 211 10.13 -37.09 20.07
CA ALA A 211 9.62 -36.26 18.98
C ALA A 211 9.22 -34.86 19.47
N LEU A 212 8.45 -34.78 20.57
CA LEU A 212 8.03 -33.51 21.16
C LEU A 212 9.22 -32.67 21.67
N LEU A 213 10.29 -33.31 22.16
CA LEU A 213 11.54 -32.64 22.56
C LEU A 213 12.41 -32.20 21.37
N GLY A 214 12.20 -32.81 20.20
CA GLY A 214 12.90 -32.48 18.95
C GLY A 214 12.29 -31.28 18.21
N GLU A 215 11.08 -30.87 18.56
CA GLU A 215 10.45 -29.66 18.03
C GLU A 215 11.22 -28.40 18.47
N THR A 216 11.77 -27.65 17.51
CA THR A 216 12.40 -26.35 17.77
C THR A 216 11.37 -25.35 18.29
N GLU A 217 11.61 -24.77 19.46
CA GLU A 217 10.68 -23.90 20.18
C GLU A 217 9.37 -24.60 20.62
N GLY A 218 9.42 -25.92 20.80
CA GLY A 218 8.29 -26.73 21.26
C GLY A 218 7.95 -26.50 22.75
N LEU A 219 6.69 -26.75 23.13
CA LEU A 219 6.28 -26.64 24.54
C LEU A 219 7.05 -27.61 25.44
N ALA A 220 7.29 -28.85 24.99
CA ALA A 220 8.08 -29.83 25.74
C ALA A 220 9.52 -29.35 25.97
N GLU A 221 10.15 -28.77 24.93
CA GLU A 221 11.48 -28.16 25.02
C GLU A 221 11.51 -27.03 26.07
N HIS A 222 10.52 -26.14 26.01
CA HIS A 222 10.39 -25.01 26.94
C HIS A 222 10.24 -25.48 28.39
N LEU A 223 9.35 -26.44 28.65
CA LEU A 223 9.10 -26.97 30.00
C LEU A 223 10.31 -27.66 30.59
N VAL A 224 11.07 -28.40 29.78
CA VAL A 224 12.35 -28.98 30.20
C VAL A 224 13.37 -27.90 30.52
N ARG A 225 13.48 -26.85 29.69
CA ARG A 225 14.41 -25.73 29.92
C ARG A 225 14.14 -24.97 31.23
N LEU A 226 12.91 -24.97 31.74
CA LEU A 226 12.57 -24.36 33.03
C LEU A 226 13.17 -25.09 34.23
N GLN A 227 13.52 -26.38 34.10
CA GLN A 227 13.98 -27.20 35.22
C GLN A 227 15.45 -27.62 35.11
N VAL A 228 15.97 -27.73 33.89
CA VAL A 228 17.33 -28.22 33.66
C VAL A 228 18.36 -27.10 33.87
N ALA A 229 19.52 -27.44 34.43
CA ALA A 229 20.61 -26.49 34.61
C ALA A 229 21.02 -25.85 33.26
N PRO A 230 21.45 -24.57 33.22
CA PRO A 230 21.77 -23.84 31.98
C PRO A 230 22.79 -24.51 31.05
N GLN A 231 23.56 -25.46 31.60
CA GLN A 231 24.65 -26.18 30.95
C GLN A 231 24.19 -27.46 30.25
N VAL A 232 22.98 -27.94 30.55
CA VAL A 232 22.38 -29.14 29.96
C VAL A 232 21.21 -28.68 29.09
N GLY A 233 21.49 -28.44 27.80
CA GLY A 233 20.46 -28.03 26.85
C GLY A 233 19.45 -29.15 26.53
N PRO A 234 18.28 -28.82 25.94
CA PRO A 234 17.25 -29.79 25.56
C PRO A 234 17.76 -30.88 24.62
N ALA A 235 18.72 -30.57 23.74
CA ALA A 235 19.39 -31.57 22.91
C ALA A 235 20.12 -32.66 23.73
N LYS A 236 20.68 -32.30 24.90
CA LYS A 236 21.30 -33.28 25.81
C LYS A 236 20.25 -34.14 26.51
N VAL A 237 19.07 -33.58 26.80
CA VAL A 237 17.93 -34.31 27.35
C VAL A 237 17.42 -35.33 26.35
N ALA A 238 17.13 -34.91 25.12
CA ALA A 238 16.73 -35.79 24.04
C ALA A 238 17.77 -36.89 23.78
N ALA A 239 19.07 -36.55 23.75
CA ALA A 239 20.14 -37.54 23.60
C ALA A 239 20.17 -38.55 24.75
N THR A 240 20.01 -38.11 26.00
CA THR A 240 20.02 -38.99 27.17
C THR A 240 18.83 -39.95 27.17
N VAL A 241 17.64 -39.46 26.80
CA VAL A 241 16.45 -40.30 26.64
C VAL A 241 16.63 -41.27 25.46
N ALA A 242 17.13 -40.80 24.32
CA ALA A 242 17.38 -41.65 23.15
C ALA A 242 18.40 -42.76 23.46
N ASP A 243 19.49 -42.45 24.15
CA ASP A 243 20.50 -43.42 24.58
C ASP A 243 19.90 -44.45 25.57
N ALA A 244 19.05 -44.02 26.49
CA ALA A 244 18.42 -44.90 27.46
C ALA A 244 17.43 -45.90 26.84
N PHE A 245 16.87 -45.58 25.67
CA PHE A 245 15.91 -46.44 24.96
C PHE A 245 16.51 -47.16 23.74
N ARG A 246 17.78 -46.93 23.38
CA ARG A 246 18.42 -47.56 22.22
C ARG A 246 18.54 -49.10 22.37
N LEU A 247 18.10 -49.85 21.35
CA LEU A 247 18.29 -51.31 21.25
C LEU A 247 19.55 -51.61 20.41
N ILE A 248 20.57 -52.20 21.03
CA ILE A 248 21.88 -52.45 20.40
C ILE A 248 21.84 -53.63 19.42
N GLU A 249 20.93 -54.58 19.62
CA GLU A 249 20.94 -55.89 18.95
C GLU A 249 20.09 -55.96 17.66
N ARG A 250 19.44 -54.86 17.24
CA ARG A 250 18.55 -54.85 16.06
C ARG A 250 19.07 -53.97 14.92
N PRO A 251 18.91 -54.40 13.65
CA PRO A 251 19.29 -53.61 12.49
C PRO A 251 18.41 -52.35 12.40
N ARG A 252 19.05 -51.21 12.17
CA ARG A 252 18.38 -49.91 12.08
C ARG A 252 17.74 -49.76 10.71
N THR A 253 16.51 -49.28 10.68
CA THR A 253 15.83 -48.87 9.44
C THR A 253 15.66 -47.35 9.46
N THR A 254 15.82 -46.72 8.30
CA THR A 254 15.51 -45.30 8.10
C THR A 254 14.05 -45.09 7.67
N GLU A 255 13.32 -46.17 7.37
CA GLU A 255 11.90 -46.09 7.06
C GLU A 255 11.08 -45.94 8.34
N PRO A 256 10.17 -44.94 8.41
CA PRO A 256 9.27 -44.76 9.55
C PRO A 256 8.35 -45.98 9.72
N LEU A 257 8.05 -46.32 10.98
CA LEU A 257 7.02 -47.34 11.26
C LEU A 257 5.63 -46.86 10.79
N PRO A 258 4.77 -47.75 10.28
CA PRO A 258 3.42 -47.37 9.89
C PRO A 258 2.60 -46.95 11.12
N LEU A 259 1.83 -45.86 10.99
CA LEU A 259 0.88 -45.40 12.01
C LEU A 259 -0.44 -46.19 11.94
N ASP A 260 -0.34 -47.52 12.00
CA ASP A 260 -1.45 -48.46 12.03
C ASP A 260 -1.39 -49.39 13.24
N ARG A 261 -2.42 -50.22 13.42
CA ARG A 261 -2.50 -51.14 14.56
C ARG A 261 -1.31 -52.11 14.68
N ALA A 262 -0.57 -52.36 13.59
CA ALA A 262 0.61 -53.21 13.60
C ALA A 262 1.86 -52.45 14.09
N GLY A 263 2.04 -51.21 13.65
CA GLY A 263 3.18 -50.36 14.02
C GLY A 263 3.04 -49.63 15.36
N LEU A 264 1.85 -49.61 15.97
CA LEU A 264 1.62 -48.97 17.27
C LEU A 264 1.63 -50.01 18.41
N GLY A 265 2.32 -49.71 19.51
CA GLY A 265 2.28 -50.53 20.73
C GLY A 265 1.00 -50.27 21.54
N GLU A 266 0.51 -51.28 22.28
CA GLU A 266 -0.64 -51.10 23.17
C GLU A 266 -0.46 -49.96 24.19
N PRO A 267 0.72 -49.78 24.82
CA PRO A 267 0.94 -48.63 25.72
C PRO A 267 0.82 -47.28 25.01
N PHE A 268 1.13 -47.23 23.72
CA PHE A 268 1.00 -46.01 22.91
C PHE A 268 -0.45 -45.73 22.52
N LEU A 269 -1.21 -46.76 22.13
CA LEU A 269 -2.66 -46.62 21.88
C LEU A 269 -3.40 -46.16 23.15
N ALA A 270 -3.05 -46.69 24.32
CA ALA A 270 -3.58 -46.24 25.60
C ALA A 270 -3.25 -44.76 25.87
N MET A 271 -2.02 -44.33 25.57
CA MET A 271 -1.59 -42.93 25.64
C MET A 271 -2.41 -42.02 24.70
N LEU A 272 -2.65 -42.43 23.46
CA LEU A 272 -3.48 -41.65 22.52
C LEU A 272 -4.94 -41.54 23.00
N GLY A 273 -5.49 -42.61 23.58
CA GLY A 273 -6.81 -42.57 24.21
C GLY A 273 -6.87 -41.57 25.37
N ARG A 274 -5.81 -41.50 26.20
CA ARG A 274 -5.69 -40.47 27.24
C ARG A 274 -5.58 -39.07 26.65
N ALA A 275 -4.81 -38.87 25.57
CA ALA A 275 -4.68 -37.58 24.90
C ALA A 275 -6.02 -37.12 24.30
N ARG A 276 -6.84 -38.03 23.75
CA ARG A 276 -8.20 -37.73 23.26
C ARG A 276 -9.12 -37.27 24.37
N ARG A 277 -9.10 -37.97 25.52
CA ARG A 277 -9.87 -37.58 26.71
C ARG A 277 -9.41 -36.24 27.27
N ALA A 278 -8.10 -36.01 27.31
CA ALA A 278 -7.54 -34.73 27.72
C ALA A 278 -8.05 -33.61 26.79
N ALA A 279 -7.91 -33.75 25.46
CA ALA A 279 -8.42 -32.79 24.49
C ALA A 279 -9.92 -32.51 24.68
N ALA A 280 -10.75 -33.55 24.85
CA ALA A 280 -12.18 -33.39 25.11
C ALA A 280 -12.47 -32.64 26.43
N SER A 281 -11.70 -32.89 27.49
CA SER A 281 -11.83 -32.17 28.78
C SER A 281 -11.44 -30.68 28.69
N TRP A 282 -10.68 -30.30 27.65
CA TRP A 282 -10.32 -28.93 27.30
C TRP A 282 -11.22 -28.36 26.19
N ASN A 283 -12.32 -29.06 25.84
CA ASN A 283 -13.22 -28.73 24.74
C ASN A 283 -12.53 -28.56 23.37
N ALA A 284 -11.42 -29.26 23.16
CA ALA A 284 -10.68 -29.26 21.90
C ALA A 284 -11.22 -30.34 20.95
N GLU A 285 -11.60 -29.95 19.73
CA GLU A 285 -12.11 -30.87 18.70
C GLU A 285 -11.04 -31.89 18.26
N ARG A 286 -9.76 -31.48 18.25
CA ARG A 286 -8.61 -32.30 17.82
C ARG A 286 -7.56 -32.42 18.92
N ILE A 287 -6.81 -33.51 18.90
CA ILE A 287 -5.67 -33.74 19.80
C ILE A 287 -4.51 -32.84 19.37
N ASP A 288 -3.88 -32.16 20.32
CA ASP A 288 -2.78 -31.22 20.07
C ASP A 288 -1.49 -31.71 20.76
N ALA A 289 -0.33 -31.17 20.38
CA ALA A 289 0.97 -31.57 20.95
C ALA A 289 1.04 -31.48 22.49
N PRO A 290 0.47 -30.46 23.16
CA PRO A 290 0.37 -30.42 24.62
C PRO A 290 -0.48 -31.56 25.20
N HIS A 291 -1.54 -31.98 24.51
CA HIS A 291 -2.39 -33.11 24.94
C HIS A 291 -1.62 -34.43 24.86
N LEU A 292 -0.78 -34.61 23.83
CA LEU A 292 0.14 -35.76 23.73
C LEU A 292 1.18 -35.74 24.86
N LEU A 293 1.80 -34.58 25.11
CA LEU A 293 2.77 -34.41 26.19
C LEU A 293 2.15 -34.72 27.56
N GLY A 294 0.95 -34.19 27.82
CA GLY A 294 0.20 -34.45 29.04
C GLY A 294 -0.13 -35.92 29.21
N ALA A 295 -0.52 -36.61 28.13
CA ALA A 295 -0.82 -38.04 28.17
C ALA A 295 0.41 -38.92 28.45
N VAL A 296 1.60 -38.52 27.99
CA VAL A 296 2.88 -39.16 28.35
C VAL A 296 3.17 -38.93 29.83
N LEU A 297 3.11 -37.68 30.30
CA LEU A 297 3.45 -37.32 31.68
C LEU A 297 2.45 -37.87 32.72
N ALA A 298 1.19 -38.06 32.34
CA ALA A 298 0.15 -38.61 33.21
C ALA A 298 0.43 -40.06 33.60
N GLU A 299 0.96 -40.87 32.68
CA GLU A 299 1.30 -42.27 32.93
C GLU A 299 2.59 -42.63 32.19
N MET A 300 3.71 -42.32 32.83
CA MET A 300 5.03 -42.58 32.28
C MET A 300 5.47 -44.03 32.54
N PRO A 301 6.13 -44.68 31.56
CA PRO A 301 6.81 -45.95 31.79
C PRO A 301 7.86 -45.82 32.92
N PRO A 302 8.02 -46.81 33.81
CA PRO A 302 8.97 -46.73 34.94
C PRO A 302 10.42 -46.44 34.52
N ARG A 303 10.83 -47.01 33.38
CA ARG A 303 12.16 -46.74 32.79
C ARG A 303 12.33 -45.28 32.37
N LEU A 304 11.27 -44.66 31.85
CA LEU A 304 11.31 -43.25 31.42
C LEU A 304 11.37 -42.31 32.63
N ASP A 305 10.53 -42.55 33.64
CA ASP A 305 10.53 -41.78 34.90
C ASP A 305 11.91 -41.81 35.58
N ASN A 306 12.54 -42.99 35.66
CA ASN A 306 13.88 -43.14 36.21
C ASN A 306 14.95 -42.34 35.42
N VAL A 307 14.89 -42.33 34.09
CA VAL A 307 15.85 -41.60 33.25
C VAL A 307 15.72 -40.09 33.44
N LEU A 308 14.48 -39.57 33.51
CA LEU A 308 14.23 -38.14 33.69
C LEU A 308 14.69 -37.64 35.08
N ARG A 309 14.48 -38.45 36.14
CA ARG A 309 14.89 -38.09 37.51
C ARG A 309 16.39 -38.26 37.78
N ALA A 310 17.08 -39.15 37.07
CA ALA A 310 18.50 -39.42 37.28
C ALA A 310 19.41 -38.26 36.83
N PRO A 311 20.61 -38.11 37.40
CA PRO A 311 21.64 -37.21 36.86
C PRO A 311 22.02 -37.64 35.43
N PRO A 312 22.24 -36.69 34.48
CA PRO A 312 22.36 -35.24 34.68
C PRO A 312 21.04 -34.45 34.57
N LEU A 313 19.89 -35.10 34.34
CA LEU A 313 18.63 -34.43 34.00
C LEU A 313 17.90 -33.85 35.21
N ARG A 314 17.74 -34.63 36.29
CA ARG A 314 17.07 -34.22 37.54
C ARG A 314 15.73 -33.51 37.33
N LEU A 315 14.96 -33.94 36.33
CA LEU A 315 13.64 -33.39 36.04
C LEU A 315 12.62 -33.89 37.06
N ASP A 316 11.70 -33.01 37.47
CA ASP A 316 10.53 -33.35 38.27
C ASP A 316 9.27 -33.42 37.37
N PRO A 317 8.76 -34.63 37.10
CA PRO A 317 7.57 -34.83 36.28
C PRO A 317 6.29 -34.23 36.84
N SER A 318 6.19 -34.03 38.16
CA SER A 318 5.04 -33.35 38.76
C SER A 318 5.06 -31.87 38.43
N LEU A 319 6.23 -31.23 38.56
CA LEU A 319 6.40 -29.82 38.18
C LEU A 319 6.26 -29.60 36.66
N LEU A 320 6.65 -30.57 35.83
CA LEU A 320 6.40 -30.51 34.38
C LEU A 320 4.90 -30.52 34.06
N ARG A 321 4.11 -31.31 34.80
CA ARG A 321 2.65 -31.33 34.66
C ARG A 321 2.02 -30.02 35.11
N ASP A 322 2.46 -29.47 36.24
CA ASP A 322 1.93 -28.19 36.75
C ASP A 322 2.18 -27.04 35.75
N HIS A 323 3.39 -26.95 35.19
CA HIS A 323 3.69 -25.93 34.18
C HIS A 323 2.98 -26.19 32.84
N LEU A 324 2.74 -27.45 32.47
CA LEU A 324 1.95 -27.79 31.30
C LEU A 324 0.49 -27.36 31.47
N ASP A 325 -0.10 -27.64 32.62
CA ASP A 325 -1.47 -27.24 32.95
C ASP A 325 -1.61 -25.72 32.98
N GLU A 326 -0.62 -24.99 33.50
CA GLU A 326 -0.56 -23.53 33.46
C GLU A 326 -0.49 -23.01 32.01
N ALA A 327 0.39 -23.59 31.18
CA ALA A 327 0.50 -23.22 29.77
C ALA A 327 -0.79 -23.51 28.99
N LEU A 328 -1.49 -24.60 29.32
CA LEU A 328 -2.80 -24.93 28.76
C LEU A 328 -3.90 -23.97 29.23
N ARG A 329 -3.88 -23.54 30.51
CA ARG A 329 -4.80 -22.52 31.04
C ARG A 329 -4.64 -21.18 30.33
N GLN A 330 -3.41 -20.69 30.18
CA GLN A 330 -3.12 -19.44 29.47
C GLN A 330 -3.61 -19.49 28.00
N ARG A 331 -3.54 -20.67 27.37
CA ARG A 331 -4.10 -20.91 26.04
C ARG A 331 -5.62 -20.99 26.00
N ALA A 332 -6.28 -21.38 27.09
CA ALA A 332 -7.74 -21.54 27.17
C ALA A 332 -8.46 -20.26 27.63
N THR A 333 -7.89 -19.49 28.57
CA THR A 333 -8.40 -18.15 28.97
C THR A 333 -8.29 -17.15 27.83
N THR A 334 -7.33 -17.39 26.92
CA THR A 334 -7.27 -16.74 25.63
C THR A 334 -8.04 -17.58 24.62
N GLN A 335 -9.36 -17.44 24.50
CA GLN A 335 -9.96 -17.68 23.18
C GLN A 335 -9.14 -16.83 22.21
N PRO A 336 -8.45 -17.39 21.20
CA PRO A 336 -7.77 -16.56 20.24
C PRO A 336 -8.86 -15.92 19.39
N ARG A 337 -9.45 -14.83 19.88
CA ARG A 337 -9.63 -13.69 18.99
C ARG A 337 -8.23 -13.39 18.55
N GLU A 338 -7.90 -13.79 17.34
CA GLU A 338 -6.70 -13.35 16.70
C GLU A 338 -6.75 -11.82 16.71
N VAL A 339 -6.02 -11.19 17.63
CA VAL A 339 -5.90 -9.74 17.71
C VAL A 339 -4.72 -9.37 16.82
N ALA A 340 -4.95 -8.42 15.93
CA ALA A 340 -3.91 -7.88 15.09
C ALA A 340 -2.74 -7.39 15.95
N PHE A 341 -1.53 -7.84 15.64
CA PHE A 341 -0.34 -7.32 16.30
C PHE A 341 -0.16 -5.84 15.91
N ARG A 342 0.00 -4.94 16.89
CA ARG A 342 0.11 -3.49 16.66
C ARG A 342 1.40 -2.94 17.28
N LEU A 343 2.05 -2.04 16.53
CA LEU A 343 3.13 -1.22 17.05
C LEU A 343 2.56 0.01 17.80
N PRO A 344 3.31 0.59 18.74
CA PRO A 344 2.99 1.88 19.34
C PRO A 344 2.77 2.97 18.28
N ALA A 345 1.85 3.91 18.54
CA ALA A 345 1.54 5.01 17.61
C ALA A 345 2.73 5.95 17.34
N THR A 346 3.78 5.88 18.15
CA THR A 346 5.04 6.64 17.96
C THR A 346 5.95 6.02 16.90
N LEU A 347 5.74 4.76 16.51
CA LEU A 347 6.49 4.07 15.45
C LEU A 347 5.79 4.22 14.09
N PRO A 348 6.48 3.88 12.98
CA PRO A 348 5.87 3.94 11.66
C PRO A 348 4.61 3.06 11.55
N PRO A 349 3.64 3.43 10.68
CA PRO A 349 2.41 2.68 10.51
C PRO A 349 2.69 1.21 10.18
N ALA A 350 2.01 0.30 10.89
CA ALA A 350 2.21 -1.13 10.72
C ALA A 350 0.89 -1.90 10.59
N GLN A 351 0.93 -3.00 9.83
CA GLN A 351 -0.18 -3.90 9.57
C GLN A 351 0.26 -5.35 9.79
N ASP A 352 -0.51 -6.10 10.57
CA ASP A 352 -0.33 -7.55 10.70
C ASP A 352 -0.90 -8.24 9.45
N LEU A 353 -0.03 -8.60 8.52
CA LEU A 353 -0.42 -9.24 7.26
C LEU A 353 -0.92 -10.67 7.47
N THR A 354 -0.43 -11.36 8.51
CA THR A 354 -0.91 -12.71 8.83
C THR A 354 -2.34 -12.67 9.36
N TRP A 355 -2.66 -11.70 10.21
CA TRP A 355 -4.02 -11.45 10.65
C TRP A 355 -4.94 -11.10 9.49
N LEU A 356 -4.54 -10.13 8.65
CA LEU A 356 -5.33 -9.74 7.46
C LEU A 356 -5.58 -10.90 6.51
N ALA A 357 -4.58 -11.76 6.29
CA ALA A 357 -4.72 -12.91 5.42
C ALA A 357 -5.73 -13.95 5.96
N ARG A 358 -5.90 -14.04 7.28
CA ARG A 358 -6.84 -14.95 7.95
C ARG A 358 -8.24 -14.37 8.09
N THR A 359 -8.37 -13.04 8.19
CA THR A 359 -9.68 -12.37 8.36
C THR A 359 -10.34 -11.96 7.05
N ASP A 360 -9.56 -11.40 6.12
CA ASP A 360 -10.08 -10.76 4.91
C ASP A 360 -9.98 -11.69 3.68
N GLU A 361 -9.33 -12.85 3.81
CA GLU A 361 -9.08 -13.84 2.75
C GLU A 361 -8.73 -13.19 1.38
N PRO A 362 -7.64 -12.41 1.30
CA PRO A 362 -7.31 -11.68 0.09
C PRO A 362 -7.05 -12.62 -1.08
N ALA A 363 -7.45 -12.18 -2.28
CA ALA A 363 -7.22 -12.94 -3.51
C ALA A 363 -5.71 -13.23 -3.72
N PRO A 364 -5.35 -14.40 -4.28
CA PRO A 364 -3.96 -14.77 -4.52
C PRO A 364 -3.33 -13.85 -5.58
N ALA A 365 -2.11 -13.37 -5.33
CA ALA A 365 -1.41 -12.53 -6.29
C ALA A 365 -0.98 -13.32 -7.55
N LEU A 366 -1.13 -12.71 -8.73
CA LEU A 366 -0.73 -13.29 -10.02
C LEU A 366 0.76 -13.04 -10.33
N HIS A 367 1.36 -13.93 -11.12
CA HIS A 367 2.73 -13.86 -11.68
C HIS A 367 3.88 -13.68 -10.67
N VAL A 368 3.66 -13.99 -9.39
CA VAL A 368 4.70 -13.89 -8.34
C VAL A 368 5.45 -15.19 -8.09
N ASP A 369 4.98 -16.33 -8.60
CA ASP A 369 5.53 -17.67 -8.31
C ASP A 369 7.02 -17.81 -8.64
N ARG A 370 7.50 -17.14 -9.69
CA ARG A 370 8.91 -17.16 -10.10
C ARG A 370 9.88 -16.67 -9.02
N TYR A 371 9.40 -15.87 -8.07
CA TYR A 371 10.20 -15.32 -6.98
C TYR A 371 10.20 -16.20 -5.72
N PHE A 372 9.30 -17.17 -5.60
CA PHE A 372 9.10 -17.92 -4.36
C PHE A 372 10.23 -18.91 -4.06
N ASP A 373 10.72 -19.70 -5.02
CA ASP A 373 11.78 -20.68 -4.73
C ASP A 373 13.07 -20.01 -4.19
N PRO A 374 13.62 -18.94 -4.81
CA PRO A 374 14.76 -18.23 -4.24
C PRO A 374 14.46 -17.56 -2.89
N LEU A 375 13.28 -16.96 -2.74
CA LEU A 375 12.83 -16.28 -1.53
C LEU A 375 12.71 -17.25 -0.34
N LEU A 376 12.06 -18.39 -0.54
CA LEU A 376 11.87 -19.41 0.50
C LEU A 376 13.21 -20.06 0.88
N ARG A 377 14.07 -20.34 -0.10
CA ARG A 377 15.43 -20.83 0.18
C ARG A 377 16.22 -19.83 1.01
N ALA A 378 16.09 -18.53 0.76
CA ALA A 378 16.74 -17.50 1.56
C ALA A 378 16.22 -17.50 3.01
N LEU A 379 14.89 -17.46 3.20
CA LEU A 379 14.25 -17.47 4.52
C LEU A 379 14.54 -18.75 5.33
N HIS A 380 14.81 -19.87 4.66
CA HIS A 380 15.13 -21.15 5.31
C HIS A 380 16.61 -21.29 5.71
N ARG A 381 17.52 -20.43 5.22
CA ARG A 381 18.95 -20.55 5.53
C ARG A 381 19.23 -20.25 7.00
N ALA A 382 20.04 -21.11 7.61
CA ALA A 382 20.47 -20.93 8.99
C ALA A 382 21.40 -19.71 9.18
N SER A 383 22.21 -19.32 8.19
CA SER A 383 23.26 -18.29 8.33
C SER A 383 22.84 -16.87 7.93
N ALA A 384 21.85 -16.73 7.03
CA ALA A 384 21.39 -15.45 6.48
C ALA A 384 19.89 -15.54 6.15
N PRO A 385 19.01 -15.55 7.17
CA PRO A 385 17.57 -15.68 6.97
C PRO A 385 16.92 -14.38 6.45
N HIS A 386 17.66 -13.28 6.34
CA HIS A 386 17.10 -11.99 5.94
C HIS A 386 17.00 -11.86 4.42
N VAL A 387 15.98 -11.13 3.97
CA VAL A 387 15.74 -10.91 2.54
C VAL A 387 15.66 -9.42 2.25
N LEU A 388 16.27 -9.02 1.14
CA LEU A 388 16.13 -7.70 0.54
C LEU A 388 15.41 -7.85 -0.80
N ILE A 389 14.20 -7.29 -0.89
CA ILE A 389 13.42 -7.23 -2.13
C ILE A 389 13.72 -5.90 -2.81
N THR A 390 14.36 -5.95 -3.97
CA THR A 390 14.72 -4.78 -4.76
C THR A 390 13.82 -4.68 -5.98
N GLY A 391 13.31 -3.48 -6.26
CA GLY A 391 12.54 -3.24 -7.48
C GLY A 391 12.25 -1.75 -7.67
N MET A 392 11.86 -1.39 -8.88
CA MET A 392 11.40 -0.03 -9.15
C MET A 392 10.02 0.20 -8.48
N PRO A 393 9.71 1.42 -8.01
CA PRO A 393 8.41 1.70 -7.44
C PRO A 393 7.26 1.35 -8.41
N GLY A 394 6.31 0.55 -7.93
CA GLY A 394 5.11 0.18 -8.70
C GLY A 394 5.15 -1.16 -9.43
N VAL A 395 6.26 -1.92 -9.38
CA VAL A 395 6.37 -3.25 -10.03
C VAL A 395 5.69 -4.39 -9.26
N GLY A 396 5.28 -4.15 -8.01
CA GLY A 396 4.60 -5.16 -7.18
C GLY A 396 5.45 -5.79 -6.07
N THR A 397 6.52 -5.12 -5.61
CA THR A 397 7.33 -5.59 -4.47
C THR A 397 6.51 -5.81 -3.19
N THR A 398 5.61 -4.88 -2.85
CA THR A 398 4.68 -5.01 -1.72
C THR A 398 3.70 -6.17 -1.92
N THR A 399 3.27 -6.43 -3.16
CA THR A 399 2.39 -7.54 -3.50
C THR A 399 3.06 -8.88 -3.25
N LEU A 400 4.34 -9.03 -3.59
CA LEU A 400 5.13 -10.23 -3.30
C LEU A 400 5.18 -10.52 -1.78
N VAL A 401 5.39 -9.49 -0.96
CA VAL A 401 5.38 -9.62 0.51
C VAL A 401 4.01 -10.04 1.03
N ARG A 402 2.94 -9.44 0.52
CA ARG A 402 1.57 -9.79 0.91
C ARG A 402 1.22 -11.23 0.55
N GLU A 403 1.61 -11.68 -0.64
CA GLU A 403 1.40 -13.07 -1.06
C GLU A 403 2.21 -14.05 -0.20
N LEU A 404 3.46 -13.72 0.15
CA LEU A 404 4.26 -14.53 1.07
C LEU A 404 3.56 -14.69 2.42
N ALA A 405 3.09 -13.59 3.00
CA ALA A 405 2.34 -13.60 4.26
C ALA A 405 1.04 -14.41 4.15
N ARG A 406 0.31 -14.28 3.03
CA ARG A 406 -0.92 -15.03 2.76
C ARG A 406 -0.66 -16.54 2.72
N ARG A 407 0.32 -16.98 1.92
CA ARG A 407 0.70 -18.41 1.79
C ARG A 407 1.19 -19.00 3.12
N ALA A 408 1.95 -18.22 3.90
CA ALA A 408 2.37 -18.62 5.23
C ALA A 408 1.16 -18.76 6.19
N ALA A 409 0.23 -17.80 6.16
CA ALA A 409 -0.93 -17.76 7.04
C ALA A 409 -1.87 -18.97 6.84
N ILE A 410 -2.09 -19.39 5.59
CA ILE A 410 -2.89 -20.56 5.21
C ILE A 410 -2.13 -21.90 5.30
N GLY A 411 -0.85 -21.88 5.70
CA GLY A 411 -0.05 -23.08 5.89
C GLY A 411 0.53 -23.73 4.63
N GLN A 412 0.52 -23.06 3.48
CA GLN A 412 1.17 -23.55 2.25
C GLN A 412 2.70 -23.60 2.36
N ILE A 413 3.29 -22.85 3.31
CA ILE A 413 4.73 -22.84 3.58
C ILE A 413 4.96 -23.40 5.00
N PRO A 414 5.31 -24.70 5.15
CA PRO A 414 5.31 -25.38 6.44
C PRO A 414 6.16 -24.69 7.53
N PHE A 415 7.39 -24.26 7.19
CA PHE A 415 8.31 -23.65 8.16
C PHE A 415 7.94 -22.21 8.57
N LEU A 416 7.02 -21.55 7.84
CA LEU A 416 6.53 -20.20 8.15
C LEU A 416 5.13 -20.20 8.76
N ARG A 417 4.48 -21.37 8.91
CA ARG A 417 3.08 -21.49 9.36
C ARG A 417 2.81 -20.90 10.74
N ARG A 418 3.79 -21.00 11.65
CA ARG A 418 3.73 -20.43 13.01
C ARG A 418 4.28 -18.99 13.08
N LYS A 419 4.78 -18.42 11.97
CA LYS A 419 5.33 -17.06 11.93
C LYS A 419 4.24 -16.04 11.59
N ARG A 420 4.34 -14.85 12.20
CA ARG A 420 3.51 -13.67 11.93
C ARG A 420 4.29 -12.66 11.09
N PHE A 421 3.65 -12.12 10.06
CA PHE A 421 4.24 -11.13 9.17
C PHE A 421 3.73 -9.74 9.53
N LEU A 422 4.63 -8.88 10.00
CA LEU A 422 4.34 -7.50 10.35
C LEU A 422 4.88 -6.59 9.25
N TYR A 423 4.00 -5.97 8.47
CA TYR A 423 4.37 -4.97 7.48
C TYR A 423 4.47 -3.59 8.14
N VAL A 424 5.56 -2.88 7.90
CA VAL A 424 5.86 -1.55 8.45
C VAL A 424 6.17 -0.61 7.28
N ASP A 425 5.39 0.45 7.15
CA ASP A 425 5.55 1.45 6.08
C ASP A 425 6.44 2.60 6.56
N CYS A 426 7.64 2.70 5.99
CA CYS A 426 8.66 3.69 6.35
C CYS A 426 8.97 4.67 5.22
N ARG A 427 8.17 4.70 4.15
CA ARG A 427 8.44 5.52 2.96
C ARG A 427 8.41 7.02 3.24
N ASP A 428 7.59 7.45 4.21
CA ASP A 428 7.42 8.86 4.61
C ASP A 428 8.30 9.28 5.81
N VAL A 429 9.22 8.42 6.26
CA VAL A 429 10.08 8.74 7.42
C VAL A 429 11.16 9.74 7.02
N THR A 430 11.26 10.84 7.77
CA THR A 430 12.26 11.88 7.53
C THR A 430 13.66 11.47 8.00
N PRO A 431 14.75 11.99 7.39
CA PRO A 431 16.11 11.67 7.82
C PRO A 431 16.39 12.02 9.29
N THR A 432 15.73 13.03 9.85
CA THR A 432 15.89 13.41 11.27
C THR A 432 15.28 12.41 12.24
N GLU A 433 14.27 11.66 11.81
CA GLU A 433 13.56 10.68 12.64
C GLU A 433 14.02 9.24 12.36
N SER A 434 14.76 8.99 11.29
CA SER A 434 15.12 7.64 10.83
C SER A 434 15.80 6.79 11.91
N GLY A 435 16.78 7.36 12.63
CA GLY A 435 17.50 6.66 13.70
C GLY A 435 16.63 6.30 14.91
N THR A 436 15.73 7.21 15.34
CA THR A 436 14.84 6.96 16.49
C THR A 436 13.77 5.93 16.14
N LYS A 437 13.19 6.02 14.94
CA LYS A 437 12.18 5.06 14.44
C LYS A 437 12.77 3.67 14.23
N LEU A 438 13.96 3.56 13.66
CA LEU A 438 14.63 2.27 13.44
C LEU A 438 15.01 1.61 14.78
N SER A 439 15.59 2.38 15.71
CA SER A 439 15.96 1.86 17.03
C SER A 439 14.73 1.39 17.81
N GLY A 440 13.66 2.18 17.81
CA GLY A 440 12.40 1.80 18.47
C GLY A 440 11.73 0.57 17.82
N LEU A 441 11.82 0.41 16.50
CA LEU A 441 11.34 -0.79 15.81
C LEU A 441 12.14 -2.03 16.24
N ILE A 442 13.48 -1.93 16.26
CA ILE A 442 14.35 -3.04 16.68
C ILE A 442 14.04 -3.42 18.13
N GLU A 443 13.94 -2.45 19.03
CA GLU A 443 13.65 -2.69 20.45
C GLU A 443 12.31 -3.42 20.64
N HIS A 444 11.27 -3.03 19.90
CA HIS A 444 9.92 -3.59 20.06
C HIS A 444 9.73 -4.98 19.42
N VAL A 445 10.64 -5.38 18.53
CA VAL A 445 10.62 -6.70 17.89
C VAL A 445 11.70 -7.65 18.43
N THR A 446 12.73 -7.12 19.09
CA THR A 446 13.82 -7.91 19.66
C THR A 446 13.28 -8.99 20.61
N GLY A 447 13.74 -10.23 20.40
CA GLY A 447 13.38 -11.37 21.25
C GLY A 447 12.10 -12.10 20.83
N ARG A 448 11.40 -11.63 19.80
CA ARG A 448 10.23 -12.33 19.24
C ARG A 448 10.58 -13.10 17.99
N THR A 449 10.78 -14.39 18.17
CA THR A 449 11.11 -15.32 17.10
C THR A 449 9.90 -15.67 16.24
N ASP A 450 8.68 -15.43 16.71
CA ASP A 450 7.44 -15.62 15.97
C ASP A 450 7.22 -14.56 14.88
N LEU A 451 7.94 -13.43 14.89
CA LEU A 451 7.72 -12.32 13.97
C LEU A 451 8.73 -12.24 12.81
N VAL A 452 8.19 -11.99 11.61
CA VAL A 452 8.93 -11.56 10.42
C VAL A 452 8.53 -10.12 10.13
N VAL A 453 9.47 -9.19 10.25
CA VAL A 453 9.24 -7.76 10.02
C VAL A 453 9.50 -7.44 8.56
N CYS A 454 8.49 -6.95 7.87
CA CYS A 454 8.57 -6.51 6.49
C CYS A 454 8.63 -4.98 6.47
N VAL A 455 9.80 -4.40 6.20
CA VAL A 455 10.00 -2.94 6.23
C VAL A 455 10.00 -2.40 4.80
N ASP A 456 8.96 -1.65 4.42
CA ASP A 456 8.89 -0.97 3.13
C ASP A 456 9.48 0.44 3.24
N GLY A 457 10.45 0.78 2.38
CA GLY A 457 11.24 2.00 2.50
C GLY A 457 12.42 1.86 3.47
N LEU A 458 13.05 0.67 3.54
CA LEU A 458 14.21 0.44 4.42
C LEU A 458 15.36 1.43 4.13
N GLY A 459 15.57 1.80 2.86
CA GLY A 459 16.59 2.77 2.47
C GLY A 459 16.49 4.11 3.21
N SER A 460 15.26 4.62 3.41
CA SER A 460 15.00 5.88 4.15
C SER A 460 15.40 5.79 5.62
N LEU A 461 15.28 4.61 6.24
CA LEU A 461 15.68 4.41 7.64
C LEU A 461 17.20 4.34 7.83
N LEU A 462 17.94 3.95 6.79
CA LEU A 462 19.39 3.80 6.86
C LEU A 462 20.14 5.13 6.64
N ARG A 463 19.44 6.16 6.16
CA ARG A 463 19.98 7.51 5.93
C ARG A 463 19.60 8.43 7.09
N GLY A 464 20.58 8.88 7.88
CA GLY A 464 20.41 9.90 8.91
C GLY A 464 20.73 11.33 8.41
N PRO A 465 20.54 12.35 9.26
CA PRO A 465 20.87 13.73 8.89
C PRO A 465 22.39 13.86 8.68
N SER A 466 22.82 14.65 7.70
CA SER A 466 24.24 14.86 7.35
C SER A 466 25.02 13.57 7.02
N GLY A 467 24.34 12.51 6.59
CA GLY A 467 24.98 11.22 6.28
C GLY A 467 25.24 10.34 7.51
N ALA A 468 24.59 10.61 8.65
CA ALA A 468 24.69 9.73 9.82
C ALA A 468 24.22 8.30 9.49
N ASP A 469 24.96 7.32 10.00
CA ASP A 469 24.79 5.91 9.65
C ASP A 469 24.01 5.14 10.74
N HIS A 470 22.79 4.72 10.40
CA HIS A 470 21.93 3.90 11.26
C HIS A 470 22.03 2.39 10.97
N ARG A 471 22.98 1.96 10.12
CA ARG A 471 23.20 0.55 9.76
C ARG A 471 23.74 -0.29 10.92
N LEU A 472 24.54 0.30 11.81
CA LEU A 472 25.19 -0.39 12.94
C LEU A 472 24.19 -1.12 13.87
N PRO A 473 23.14 -0.46 14.41
CA PRO A 473 22.11 -1.12 15.21
C PRO A 473 21.41 -2.27 14.48
N LEU A 474 21.06 -2.06 13.21
CA LEU A 474 20.38 -3.08 12.41
C LEU A 474 21.28 -4.29 12.16
N ARG A 475 22.54 -4.06 11.77
CA ARG A 475 23.53 -5.13 11.54
C ARG A 475 23.77 -5.95 12.81
N ALA A 476 23.86 -5.30 13.97
CA ALA A 476 24.00 -5.99 15.24
C ALA A 476 22.78 -6.88 15.53
N ALA A 477 21.56 -6.34 15.39
CA ALA A 477 20.33 -7.09 15.61
C ALA A 477 20.19 -8.30 14.66
N MET A 478 20.57 -8.14 13.39
CA MET A 478 20.56 -9.22 12.39
C MET A 478 21.61 -10.30 12.71
N LYS A 479 22.85 -9.90 13.01
CA LYS A 479 23.94 -10.83 13.32
C LYS A 479 23.66 -11.66 14.58
N GLU A 480 23.05 -11.04 15.59
CA GLU A 480 22.65 -11.69 16.84
C GLU A 480 21.32 -12.44 16.73
N ARG A 481 20.69 -12.44 15.54
CA ARG A 481 19.39 -13.07 15.26
C ARG A 481 18.26 -12.64 16.18
N ARG A 482 18.30 -11.38 16.61
CA ARG A 482 17.25 -10.77 17.44
C ARG A 482 16.03 -10.37 16.63
N ILE A 483 16.15 -10.31 15.31
CA ILE A 483 15.11 -9.94 14.35
C ILE A 483 15.12 -10.89 13.15
N HIS A 484 13.98 -11.08 12.49
CA HIS A 484 13.86 -11.67 11.16
C HIS A 484 13.25 -10.60 10.24
N LEU A 485 13.96 -10.24 9.16
CA LEU A 485 13.69 -9.03 8.37
C LEU A 485 13.52 -9.36 6.88
N ILE A 486 12.48 -8.77 6.28
CA ILE A 486 12.32 -8.60 4.84
C ILE A 486 12.32 -7.09 4.56
N GLY A 487 13.38 -6.58 3.93
CA GLY A 487 13.48 -5.17 3.55
C GLY A 487 13.05 -4.94 2.11
N VAL A 488 12.17 -3.97 1.86
CA VAL A 488 11.87 -3.47 0.50
C VAL A 488 12.60 -2.15 0.29
N LEU A 489 13.37 -2.07 -0.79
CA LEU A 489 14.16 -0.89 -1.13
C LEU A 489 14.29 -0.71 -2.64
N SER A 490 14.61 0.50 -3.06
CA SER A 490 14.89 0.78 -4.48
C SER A 490 16.23 0.18 -4.90
N VAL A 491 16.42 0.00 -6.22
CA VAL A 491 17.71 -0.46 -6.78
C VAL A 491 18.85 0.49 -6.38
N HIS A 492 18.60 1.80 -6.39
CA HIS A 492 19.59 2.80 -6.01
C HIS A 492 19.95 2.71 -4.52
N ASP A 493 18.96 2.57 -3.63
CA ASP A 493 19.22 2.40 -2.19
C ASP A 493 20.01 1.12 -1.89
N HIS A 494 19.77 0.07 -2.67
CA HIS A 494 20.50 -1.18 -2.55
C HIS A 494 21.95 -1.04 -3.01
N ASP A 495 22.22 -0.37 -4.13
CA ASP A 495 23.58 -0.15 -4.61
C ASP A 495 24.37 0.74 -3.63
N ASP A 496 23.73 1.78 -3.08
CA ASP A 496 24.28 2.60 -2.00
C ASP A 496 24.57 1.74 -0.75
N LEU A 497 23.69 0.80 -0.41
CA LEU A 497 23.88 -0.12 0.72
C LEU A 497 25.09 -1.04 0.52
N ILE A 498 25.26 -1.61 -0.68
CA ILE A 498 26.41 -2.44 -1.01
C ILE A 498 27.71 -1.64 -0.94
N ALA A 499 27.72 -0.42 -1.50
CA ALA A 499 28.88 0.44 -1.49
C ALA A 499 29.29 0.88 -0.07
N SER A 500 28.31 1.02 0.83
CA SER A 500 28.53 1.52 2.20
C SER A 500 28.79 0.44 3.25
N ASP A 501 28.06 -0.68 3.26
CA ASP A 501 28.22 -1.75 4.27
C ASP A 501 28.02 -3.14 3.65
N ARG A 502 29.10 -3.69 3.09
CA ARG A 502 29.16 -5.04 2.55
C ARG A 502 28.78 -6.12 3.56
N ALA A 503 29.09 -5.93 4.85
CA ALA A 503 28.82 -6.95 5.86
C ALA A 503 27.31 -7.10 6.12
N LEU A 504 26.55 -6.00 6.06
CA LEU A 504 25.09 -6.07 6.13
C LEU A 504 24.50 -6.72 4.87
N SER A 505 25.05 -6.43 3.68
CA SER A 505 24.64 -7.11 2.44
C SER A 505 24.89 -8.63 2.49
N GLU A 506 25.96 -9.09 3.14
CA GLU A 506 26.28 -10.52 3.26
C GLU A 506 25.32 -11.28 4.21
N LEU A 507 24.59 -10.58 5.08
CA LEU A 507 23.55 -11.15 5.95
C LEU A 507 22.19 -11.31 5.26
N CYS A 508 22.05 -10.79 4.04
CA CYS A 508 20.79 -10.76 3.28
C CYS A 508 20.91 -11.50 1.95
N ALA A 509 19.81 -12.12 1.52
CA ALA A 509 19.64 -12.52 0.13
C ALA A 509 18.89 -11.43 -0.66
N ARG A 510 19.36 -11.10 -1.86
CA ARG A 510 18.66 -10.18 -2.78
C ARG A 510 17.65 -10.95 -3.63
N ILE A 511 16.43 -10.43 -3.70
CA ILE A 511 15.37 -10.84 -4.62
C ILE A 511 14.99 -9.64 -5.47
N GLU A 512 15.29 -9.69 -6.76
CA GLU A 512 14.99 -8.60 -7.68
C GLU A 512 13.64 -8.84 -8.36
N VAL A 513 12.76 -7.84 -8.29
CA VAL A 513 11.43 -7.87 -8.90
C VAL A 513 11.43 -6.93 -10.11
N ASP A 514 11.31 -7.54 -11.28
CA ASP A 514 11.25 -6.84 -12.55
C ASP A 514 9.87 -6.28 -12.83
N GLU A 515 9.80 -5.26 -13.68
CA GLU A 515 8.54 -4.77 -14.23
C GLU A 515 7.87 -5.89 -15.06
N PRO A 516 6.61 -6.27 -14.78
CA PRO A 516 5.94 -7.30 -15.55
C PRO A 516 5.74 -6.87 -17.00
N GLY A 517 5.77 -7.86 -17.89
CA GLY A 517 5.46 -7.65 -19.30
C GLY A 517 4.02 -7.16 -19.50
N ARG A 518 3.71 -6.59 -20.67
CA ARG A 518 2.38 -6.03 -20.95
C ARG A 518 1.23 -7.03 -20.76
N ALA A 519 1.43 -8.30 -21.11
CA ALA A 519 0.44 -9.36 -20.92
C ALA A 519 0.24 -9.69 -19.43
N GLU A 520 1.33 -9.91 -18.68
CA GLU A 520 1.28 -10.13 -17.23
C GLU A 520 0.61 -8.97 -16.50
N ALA A 521 0.96 -7.73 -16.87
CA ALA A 521 0.39 -6.52 -16.30
C ALA A 521 -1.11 -6.37 -16.61
N LEU A 522 -1.59 -6.89 -17.75
CA LEU A 522 -3.01 -6.89 -18.11
C LEU A 522 -3.80 -7.80 -17.17
N GLU A 523 -3.31 -9.02 -16.92
CA GLU A 523 -3.94 -9.95 -15.98
C GLU A 523 -3.96 -9.39 -14.54
N MET A 524 -2.85 -8.79 -14.10
CA MET A 524 -2.78 -8.12 -12.79
C MET A 524 -3.73 -6.92 -12.69
N ALA A 525 -3.85 -6.12 -13.75
CA ALA A 525 -4.77 -4.98 -13.79
C ALA A 525 -6.24 -5.43 -13.82
N ALA A 526 -6.55 -6.55 -14.49
CA ALA A 526 -7.87 -7.15 -14.51
C ALA A 526 -8.27 -7.65 -13.11
N GLN A 527 -7.39 -8.35 -12.40
CA GLN A 527 -7.62 -8.76 -11.01
C GLN A 527 -7.92 -7.55 -10.09
N ALA A 528 -7.14 -6.48 -10.22
CA ALA A 528 -7.40 -5.25 -9.46
C ALA A 528 -8.73 -4.58 -9.84
N ALA A 529 -9.11 -4.62 -11.13
CA ALA A 529 -10.38 -4.09 -11.61
C ALA A 529 -11.58 -4.85 -11.03
N GLU A 530 -11.49 -6.17 -10.87
CA GLU A 530 -12.52 -6.99 -10.21
C GLU A 530 -12.68 -6.61 -8.73
N GLU A 531 -11.57 -6.39 -8.02
CA GLU A 531 -11.59 -5.91 -6.64
C GLU A 531 -12.30 -4.55 -6.53
N PHE A 532 -11.98 -3.61 -7.43
CA PHE A 532 -12.63 -2.29 -7.48
C PHE A 532 -14.11 -2.39 -7.87
N ALA A 533 -14.45 -3.25 -8.83
CA ALA A 533 -15.82 -3.50 -9.24
C ALA A 533 -16.69 -3.98 -8.07
N SER A 534 -16.18 -4.92 -7.28
CA SER A 534 -16.83 -5.42 -6.06
C SER A 534 -16.96 -4.32 -5.01
N ARG A 535 -15.85 -3.63 -4.70
CA ARG A 535 -15.80 -2.58 -3.68
C ARG A 535 -16.73 -1.40 -3.96
N PHE A 536 -16.74 -0.90 -5.19
CA PHE A 536 -17.54 0.26 -5.60
C PHE A 536 -18.92 -0.12 -6.18
N LYS A 537 -19.24 -1.43 -6.23
CA LYS A 537 -20.50 -1.99 -6.75
C LYS A 537 -20.81 -1.51 -8.17
N LEU A 538 -19.82 -1.59 -9.05
CA LEU A 538 -19.91 -1.19 -10.46
C LEU A 538 -19.32 -2.28 -11.37
N ARG A 539 -19.51 -2.15 -12.68
CA ARG A 539 -18.86 -3.02 -13.67
C ARG A 539 -17.65 -2.32 -14.28
N VAL A 540 -16.62 -3.07 -14.66
CA VAL A 540 -15.49 -2.54 -15.45
C VAL A 540 -15.48 -3.28 -16.78
N ASP A 541 -15.54 -2.55 -17.89
CA ASP A 541 -15.42 -3.13 -19.22
C ASP A 541 -14.01 -3.70 -19.42
N GLU A 542 -13.90 -4.92 -19.95
CA GLU A 542 -12.62 -5.57 -20.25
C GLU A 542 -11.76 -4.69 -21.19
N ARG A 543 -12.40 -4.02 -22.16
CA ARG A 543 -11.72 -3.07 -23.06
C ARG A 543 -11.17 -1.86 -22.30
N ALA A 544 -11.78 -1.48 -21.18
CA ALA A 544 -11.27 -0.39 -20.35
C ALA A 544 -9.98 -0.79 -19.63
N VAL A 545 -9.87 -2.06 -19.19
CA VAL A 545 -8.64 -2.61 -18.58
C VAL A 545 -7.50 -2.65 -19.61
N GLU A 546 -7.76 -3.21 -20.80
CA GLU A 546 -6.80 -3.21 -21.90
C GLU A 546 -6.34 -1.80 -22.26
N ARG A 547 -7.30 -0.87 -22.35
CA ARG A 547 -7.03 0.53 -22.67
C ARG A 547 -6.22 1.22 -21.57
N ALA A 548 -6.44 0.91 -20.30
CA ALA A 548 -5.68 1.47 -19.18
C ALA A 548 -4.21 1.04 -19.21
N VAL A 549 -3.95 -0.24 -19.51
CA VAL A 549 -2.56 -0.73 -19.66
C VAL A 549 -1.89 -0.08 -20.87
N LEU A 550 -2.53 -0.08 -22.03
CA LEU A 550 -1.98 0.53 -23.25
C LEU A 550 -1.69 2.03 -23.04
N LEU A 551 -2.68 2.79 -22.60
CA LEU A 551 -2.55 4.24 -22.45
C LEU A 551 -1.56 4.63 -21.33
N SER A 552 -1.51 3.88 -20.23
CA SER A 552 -0.54 4.18 -19.17
C SER A 552 0.91 3.89 -19.60
N VAL A 553 1.15 2.91 -20.47
CA VAL A 553 2.46 2.72 -21.10
C VAL A 553 2.83 3.92 -21.96
N ASP A 554 1.93 4.34 -22.85
CA ASP A 554 2.21 5.39 -23.84
C ASP A 554 2.31 6.79 -23.21
N PHE A 555 1.46 7.09 -22.20
CA PHE A 555 1.28 8.44 -21.68
C PHE A 555 1.82 8.66 -20.25
N MET A 556 2.11 7.60 -19.48
CA MET A 556 2.62 7.69 -18.10
C MET A 556 3.98 6.97 -17.95
N LEU A 557 5.07 7.59 -18.46
CA LEU A 557 6.42 6.95 -18.52
C LEU A 557 7.21 6.98 -17.20
N ASN A 558 6.91 7.92 -16.31
CA ASN A 558 7.61 8.05 -15.03
C ASN A 558 7.17 7.01 -14.00
N GLU A 559 6.22 6.15 -14.36
CA GLU A 559 5.67 5.11 -13.52
C GLU A 559 5.81 3.75 -14.20
N ARG A 560 5.71 2.69 -13.39
CA ARG A 560 5.90 1.31 -13.82
C ARG A 560 4.58 0.55 -13.81
N LEU A 561 4.47 -0.43 -14.69
CA LEU A 561 3.43 -1.45 -14.62
C LEU A 561 3.68 -2.37 -13.42
N PRO A 562 2.61 -2.94 -12.83
CA PRO A 562 1.20 -2.70 -13.16
C PRO A 562 0.62 -1.45 -12.46
N ALA A 563 1.34 -0.83 -11.52
CA ALA A 563 0.79 0.20 -10.63
C ALA A 563 0.13 1.38 -11.36
N LYS A 564 0.73 1.89 -12.44
CA LYS A 564 0.15 3.00 -13.20
C LYS A 564 -1.21 2.68 -13.83
N ALA A 565 -1.37 1.46 -14.36
CA ALA A 565 -2.64 1.01 -14.95
C ALA A 565 -3.70 0.80 -13.86
N VAL A 566 -3.32 0.17 -12.74
CA VAL A 566 -4.18 -0.02 -11.57
C VAL A 566 -4.63 1.33 -11.00
N ARG A 567 -3.75 2.34 -10.96
CA ARG A 567 -4.10 3.69 -10.49
C ARG A 567 -5.13 4.36 -11.40
N VAL A 568 -4.97 4.26 -12.72
CA VAL A 568 -5.92 4.78 -13.71
C VAL A 568 -7.30 4.11 -13.52
N LEU A 569 -7.32 2.79 -13.40
CA LEU A 569 -8.58 2.03 -13.21
C LEU A 569 -9.26 2.39 -11.90
N ARG A 570 -8.52 2.49 -10.80
CA ARG A 570 -9.04 2.91 -9.48
C ARG A 570 -9.72 4.27 -9.59
N ARG A 571 -9.02 5.26 -10.16
CA ARG A 571 -9.55 6.62 -10.33
C ARG A 571 -10.80 6.64 -11.21
N ALA A 572 -10.80 5.91 -12.32
CA ALA A 572 -11.98 5.81 -13.20
C ALA A 572 -13.19 5.18 -12.48
N CYS A 573 -12.95 4.18 -11.62
CA CYS A 573 -13.99 3.58 -10.78
C CYS A 573 -14.54 4.57 -9.73
N GLU A 574 -13.65 5.31 -9.05
CA GLU A 574 -14.03 6.35 -8.09
C GLU A 574 -14.87 7.45 -8.72
N ASP A 575 -14.45 7.96 -9.89
CA ASP A 575 -15.16 9.02 -10.62
C ASP A 575 -16.53 8.56 -11.12
N LEU A 576 -16.65 7.31 -11.60
CA LEU A 576 -17.94 6.74 -11.98
C LEU A 576 -18.83 6.54 -10.75
N HIS A 577 -18.30 5.98 -9.66
CA HIS A 577 -19.05 5.79 -8.42
C HIS A 577 -19.59 7.11 -7.87
N TYR A 578 -18.77 8.16 -7.89
CA TYR A 578 -19.21 9.51 -7.52
C TYR A 578 -20.34 10.01 -8.45
N ARG A 579 -20.18 9.89 -9.78
CA ARG A 579 -21.21 10.30 -10.74
C ARG A 579 -22.54 9.55 -10.55
N ARG A 580 -22.50 8.25 -10.21
CA ARG A 580 -23.72 7.47 -9.92
C ARG A 580 -24.39 7.89 -8.63
N THR A 581 -23.61 8.06 -7.56
CA THR A 581 -24.15 8.31 -6.22
C THR A 581 -24.53 9.77 -5.96
N GLN A 582 -23.80 10.73 -6.53
CA GLN A 582 -23.97 12.16 -6.26
C GLN A 582 -24.55 12.95 -7.44
N ALA A 583 -24.26 12.55 -8.68
CA ALA A 583 -24.67 13.29 -9.88
C ALA A 583 -25.83 12.65 -10.67
N GLY A 584 -26.36 11.50 -10.21
CA GLY A 584 -27.49 10.82 -10.84
C GLY A 584 -27.19 10.23 -12.22
N SER A 585 -25.95 9.80 -12.47
CA SER A 585 -25.57 9.13 -13.73
C SER A 585 -26.12 7.71 -13.81
N ASP A 586 -26.73 7.36 -14.94
CA ASP A 586 -27.23 6.00 -15.25
C ASP A 586 -26.12 5.04 -15.74
N GLN A 587 -24.89 5.52 -15.89
CA GLN A 587 -23.79 4.69 -16.38
C GLN A 587 -23.42 3.63 -15.35
N GLU A 588 -23.49 2.35 -15.74
CA GLU A 588 -23.25 1.22 -14.83
C GLU A 588 -21.83 0.65 -14.87
N ALA A 589 -21.08 0.95 -15.93
CA ALA A 589 -19.77 0.37 -16.19
C ALA A 589 -18.72 1.42 -16.56
N VAL A 590 -17.48 1.23 -16.11
CA VAL A 590 -16.32 2.02 -16.56
C VAL A 590 -16.00 1.64 -18.00
N ARG A 591 -15.93 2.65 -18.88
CA ARG A 591 -15.69 2.49 -20.33
C ARG A 591 -14.27 2.95 -20.71
N PRO A 592 -13.78 2.59 -21.91
CA PRO A 592 -12.49 3.09 -22.42
C PRO A 592 -12.36 4.61 -22.44
N ASP A 593 -13.45 5.34 -22.64
CA ASP A 593 -13.45 6.81 -22.64
C ASP A 593 -13.20 7.40 -21.24
N ASP A 594 -13.73 6.77 -20.18
CA ASP A 594 -13.46 7.18 -18.79
C ASP A 594 -11.99 7.00 -18.46
N VAL A 595 -11.39 5.90 -18.92
CA VAL A 595 -9.96 5.63 -18.79
C VAL A 595 -9.14 6.69 -19.53
N ALA A 596 -9.51 7.05 -20.76
CA ALA A 596 -8.83 8.11 -21.51
C ALA A 596 -8.91 9.48 -20.80
N ALA A 597 -10.05 9.79 -20.18
CA ALA A 597 -10.22 11.01 -19.40
C ALA A 597 -9.30 11.05 -18.17
N VAL A 598 -9.18 9.94 -17.44
CA VAL A 598 -8.29 9.84 -16.29
C VAL A 598 -6.81 9.90 -16.70
N VAL A 599 -6.43 9.22 -17.78
CA VAL A 599 -5.04 9.31 -18.27
C VAL A 599 -4.73 10.74 -18.71
N ALA A 600 -5.69 11.49 -19.28
CA ALA A 600 -5.51 12.90 -19.60
C ALA A 600 -5.28 13.76 -18.37
N GLU A 601 -6.04 13.52 -17.30
CA GLU A 601 -5.85 14.19 -16.01
C GLU A 601 -4.45 13.91 -15.45
N PHE A 602 -4.01 12.64 -15.43
CA PHE A 602 -2.72 12.24 -14.88
C PHE A 602 -1.51 12.65 -15.72
N SER A 603 -1.62 12.58 -17.05
CA SER A 603 -0.50 12.89 -17.96
C SER A 603 -0.46 14.35 -18.40
N GLY A 604 -1.54 15.11 -18.19
CA GLY A 604 -1.72 16.45 -18.75
C GLY A 604 -1.99 16.47 -20.26
N VAL A 605 -2.02 15.30 -20.92
CA VAL A 605 -2.26 15.20 -22.37
C VAL A 605 -3.76 15.36 -22.65
N PRO A 606 -4.17 16.22 -23.60
CA PRO A 606 -5.58 16.40 -23.92
C PRO A 606 -6.28 15.07 -24.30
N VAL A 607 -7.47 14.83 -23.75
CA VAL A 607 -8.27 13.60 -23.97
C VAL A 607 -8.39 13.24 -25.46
N ALA A 608 -8.56 14.25 -26.33
CA ALA A 608 -8.67 14.06 -27.78
C ALA A 608 -7.41 13.44 -28.42
N GLN A 609 -6.22 13.67 -27.85
CA GLN A 609 -4.98 13.06 -28.31
C GLN A 609 -4.83 11.62 -27.78
N ILE A 610 -5.29 11.37 -26.55
CA ILE A 610 -5.22 10.05 -25.89
C ILE A 610 -6.23 9.06 -26.49
N ALA A 611 -7.46 9.53 -26.75
CA ALA A 611 -8.55 8.67 -27.22
C ALA A 611 -8.25 8.03 -28.58
N GLY A 612 -7.36 8.61 -29.40
CA GLY A 612 -6.98 8.08 -30.72
C GLY A 612 -8.10 8.07 -31.76
N THR A 613 -9.34 8.36 -31.35
CA THR A 613 -10.51 8.50 -32.21
C THR A 613 -10.77 9.97 -32.50
N GLY A 614 -10.75 10.33 -33.78
CA GLY A 614 -11.10 11.62 -34.40
C GLY A 614 -12.22 12.45 -33.78
N GLY A 615 -12.00 13.00 -32.58
CA GLY A 615 -12.83 14.05 -31.98
C GLY A 615 -12.42 15.38 -32.58
N GLU A 616 -13.24 15.89 -33.50
CA GLU A 616 -13.04 17.07 -34.36
C GLU A 616 -11.62 17.20 -34.91
N ARG A 617 -11.44 16.99 -36.22
CA ARG A 617 -10.22 17.44 -36.91
C ARG A 617 -10.07 18.94 -36.67
N ILE A 618 -9.36 19.32 -35.60
CA ILE A 618 -8.87 20.68 -35.43
C ILE A 618 -7.99 20.88 -36.65
N ASP A 619 -8.46 21.72 -37.56
CA ASP A 619 -7.66 22.19 -38.67
C ASP A 619 -6.50 23.00 -38.06
N LEU A 620 -5.40 22.31 -37.78
CA LEU A 620 -4.22 22.89 -37.16
C LEU A 620 -3.64 24.00 -38.03
N GLU A 621 -3.78 23.91 -39.36
CA GLU A 621 -3.33 24.97 -40.25
C GLU A 621 -4.17 26.22 -40.07
N ARG A 622 -5.50 26.09 -40.07
CA ARG A 622 -6.39 27.21 -39.78
C ARG A 622 -6.14 27.78 -38.38
N ALA A 623 -6.06 26.93 -37.37
CA ALA A 623 -5.93 27.36 -35.97
C ALA A 623 -4.58 28.04 -35.67
N LEU A 624 -3.49 27.57 -36.28
CA LEU A 624 -2.19 28.26 -36.22
C LEU A 624 -2.20 29.55 -37.06
N GLY A 625 -2.83 29.53 -38.23
CA GLY A 625 -2.94 30.68 -39.15
C GLY A 625 -3.80 31.83 -38.60
N GLU A 626 -4.78 31.55 -37.75
CA GLU A 626 -5.56 32.57 -37.02
C GLU A 626 -4.67 33.42 -36.08
N SER A 627 -3.53 32.87 -35.64
CA SER A 627 -2.61 33.55 -34.72
C SER A 627 -1.40 34.19 -35.42
N VAL A 628 -1.01 33.70 -36.60
CA VAL A 628 0.19 34.15 -37.33
C VAL A 628 -0.19 34.51 -38.77
N VAL A 629 -0.13 35.80 -39.07
CA VAL A 629 -0.54 36.38 -40.35
C VAL A 629 0.66 36.46 -41.31
N GLY A 630 0.42 36.17 -42.60
CA GLY A 630 1.42 36.35 -43.66
C GLY A 630 2.45 35.21 -43.77
N GLN A 631 2.28 34.12 -43.01
CA GLN A 631 3.24 33.00 -42.98
C GLN A 631 2.58 31.63 -43.29
N PRO A 632 1.80 31.48 -44.37
CA PRO A 632 1.02 30.27 -44.63
C PRO A 632 1.89 29.01 -44.82
N GLU A 633 3.06 29.15 -45.45
CA GLU A 633 4.03 28.07 -45.64
C GLU A 633 4.60 27.58 -44.30
N ALA A 634 5.05 28.50 -43.43
CA ALA A 634 5.57 28.17 -42.11
C ALA A 634 4.51 27.48 -41.24
N VAL A 635 3.28 27.99 -41.29
CA VAL A 635 2.11 27.38 -40.62
C VAL A 635 1.86 25.96 -41.13
N ARG A 636 1.88 25.74 -42.45
CA ARG A 636 1.67 24.42 -43.06
C ARG A 636 2.73 23.40 -42.63
N VAL A 637 3.99 23.83 -42.63
CA VAL A 637 5.13 23.01 -42.18
C VAL A 637 4.95 22.58 -40.72
N VAL A 638 4.68 23.54 -39.82
CA VAL A 638 4.49 23.27 -38.39
C VAL A 638 3.24 22.43 -38.13
N ALA A 639 2.13 22.71 -38.82
CA ALA A 639 0.92 21.90 -38.70
C ALA A 639 1.16 20.45 -39.15
N GLY A 640 1.90 20.24 -40.24
CA GLY A 640 2.32 18.91 -40.69
C GLY A 640 3.17 18.18 -39.66
N GLU A 641 4.06 18.90 -38.98
CA GLU A 641 4.88 18.33 -37.90
C GLU A 641 4.04 17.96 -36.67
N LEU A 642 3.15 18.86 -36.22
CA LEU A 642 2.24 18.55 -35.12
C LEU A 642 1.31 17.38 -35.44
N ARG A 643 0.88 17.23 -36.70
CA ARG A 643 0.10 16.07 -37.15
C ARG A 643 0.89 14.77 -37.03
N ARG A 644 2.19 14.76 -37.37
CA ARG A 644 3.06 13.59 -37.22
C ARG A 644 3.26 13.23 -35.76
N ILE A 645 3.50 14.22 -34.89
CA ILE A 645 3.63 14.00 -33.44
C ILE A 645 2.34 13.39 -32.89
N LYS A 646 1.18 13.97 -33.22
CA LYS A 646 -0.14 13.45 -32.80
C LYS A 646 -0.46 12.06 -33.35
N ALA A 647 0.10 11.70 -34.50
CA ALA A 647 -0.04 10.36 -35.07
C ALA A 647 0.93 9.34 -34.46
N GLY A 648 1.75 9.72 -33.46
CA GLY A 648 2.76 8.85 -32.85
C GLY A 648 3.93 8.52 -33.79
N LEU A 649 4.13 9.32 -34.85
CA LEU A 649 5.20 9.13 -35.84
C LEU A 649 6.49 9.89 -35.47
N ALA A 650 6.62 10.29 -34.21
CA ALA A 650 7.85 10.88 -33.67
C ALA A 650 8.91 9.78 -33.44
N SER A 651 10.19 10.13 -33.55
CA SER A 651 11.29 9.18 -33.36
C SER A 651 11.35 8.73 -31.90
N PRO A 652 11.28 7.42 -31.59
CA PRO A 652 11.41 6.92 -30.23
C PRO A 652 12.75 7.32 -29.61
N GLY A 653 12.74 7.70 -28.32
CA GLY A 653 13.96 8.06 -27.59
C GLY A 653 14.56 9.42 -27.96
N ARG A 654 13.85 10.27 -28.71
CA ARG A 654 14.28 11.65 -29.05
C ARG A 654 13.14 12.62 -28.78
N PRO A 655 13.40 13.93 -28.63
CA PRO A 655 12.34 14.91 -28.48
C PRO A 655 11.31 14.84 -29.60
N ALA A 656 10.05 15.10 -29.26
CA ALA A 656 8.91 15.01 -30.17
C ALA A 656 9.14 15.80 -31.46
N SER A 657 9.76 16.98 -31.35
CA SER A 657 10.38 17.66 -32.49
C SER A 657 11.40 18.70 -32.04
N VAL A 658 12.40 18.93 -32.89
CA VAL A 658 13.37 20.02 -32.74
C VAL A 658 13.35 20.85 -34.03
N MET A 659 12.85 22.08 -33.95
CA MET A 659 12.65 22.96 -35.10
C MET A 659 13.47 24.25 -34.94
N LEU A 660 13.99 24.77 -36.05
CA LEU A 660 14.64 26.09 -36.10
C LEU A 660 13.83 27.05 -36.96
N PHE A 661 13.35 28.14 -36.38
CA PHE A 661 12.60 29.19 -37.06
C PHE A 661 13.55 30.29 -37.50
N ALA A 662 13.76 30.43 -38.81
CA ALA A 662 14.67 31.42 -39.39
C ALA A 662 13.90 32.51 -40.13
N GLY A 663 14.26 33.77 -39.89
CA GLY A 663 13.63 34.93 -40.52
C GLY A 663 14.01 36.22 -39.80
N LEU A 664 13.51 37.37 -40.25
CA LEU A 664 13.81 38.65 -39.60
C LEU A 664 13.11 38.78 -38.23
N THR A 665 13.43 39.81 -37.46
CA THR A 665 12.72 40.11 -36.21
C THR A 665 11.28 40.56 -36.51
N GLY A 666 10.33 40.21 -35.63
CA GLY A 666 8.95 40.70 -35.71
C GLY A 666 8.08 40.13 -36.84
N VAL A 667 8.53 39.09 -37.56
CA VAL A 667 7.75 38.40 -38.62
C VAL A 667 6.79 37.32 -38.11
N GLY A 668 6.84 36.98 -36.81
CA GLY A 668 5.90 36.05 -36.17
C GLY A 668 6.49 34.74 -35.62
N LYS A 669 7.82 34.55 -35.63
CA LYS A 669 8.49 33.32 -35.11
C LYS A 669 8.03 32.93 -33.69
N THR A 670 8.17 33.87 -32.75
CA THR A 670 7.81 33.68 -31.34
C THR A 670 6.30 33.47 -31.16
N GLU A 671 5.46 34.13 -31.97
CA GLU A 671 4.00 33.93 -31.87
C GLU A 671 3.55 32.59 -32.41
N LEU A 672 4.19 32.06 -33.45
CA LEU A 672 3.94 30.68 -33.89
C LEU A 672 4.31 29.70 -32.77
N ALA A 673 5.48 29.86 -32.14
CA ALA A 673 5.93 29.02 -31.04
C ALA A 673 4.96 29.03 -29.84
N LYS A 674 4.51 30.22 -29.42
CA LYS A 674 3.49 30.37 -28.37
C LYS A 674 2.18 29.69 -28.75
N THR A 675 1.80 29.74 -30.02
CA THR A 675 0.59 29.09 -30.52
C THR A 675 0.73 27.58 -30.49
N ILE A 676 1.89 27.03 -30.86
CA ILE A 676 2.20 25.60 -30.68
C ILE A 676 2.02 25.19 -29.22
N ALA A 677 2.59 25.98 -28.28
CA ALA A 677 2.46 25.71 -26.85
C ALA A 677 1.00 25.66 -26.39
N ARG A 678 0.13 26.56 -26.88
CA ARG A 678 -1.31 26.53 -26.56
C ARG A 678 -2.02 25.25 -27.02
N PHE A 679 -1.53 24.60 -28.08
CA PHE A 679 -2.12 23.37 -28.62
C PHE A 679 -1.46 22.09 -28.11
N TYR A 680 -0.20 22.15 -27.72
CA TYR A 680 0.62 20.98 -27.42
C TYR A 680 0.96 20.83 -25.93
N SER A 681 1.35 21.92 -25.26
CA SER A 681 1.79 21.87 -23.86
C SER A 681 0.63 21.68 -22.89
N ALA A 682 0.85 20.85 -21.86
CA ALA A 682 -0.12 20.63 -20.79
C ALA A 682 -0.41 21.94 -20.04
N SER A 683 0.64 22.74 -19.76
CA SER A 683 0.49 24.05 -19.13
C SER A 683 -0.12 25.13 -20.05
N LYS A 684 -0.22 24.85 -21.36
CA LYS A 684 -0.56 25.81 -22.43
C LYS A 684 0.39 27.02 -22.49
N ARG A 685 1.53 26.96 -21.79
CA ARG A 685 2.56 28.00 -21.72
C ARG A 685 3.82 27.53 -22.41
N ILE A 686 4.56 28.50 -22.95
CA ILE A 686 5.85 28.26 -23.56
C ILE A 686 6.95 28.54 -22.53
N GLN A 687 7.97 27.68 -22.48
CA GLN A 687 9.14 27.90 -21.64
C GLN A 687 10.22 28.62 -22.44
N THR A 688 10.46 29.89 -22.12
CA THR A 688 11.37 30.73 -22.91
C THR A 688 12.75 30.84 -22.27
N TYR A 689 13.77 30.62 -23.08
CA TYR A 689 15.18 30.76 -22.78
C TYR A 689 15.78 31.76 -23.77
N PRO A 690 15.94 33.04 -23.36
CA PRO A 690 16.62 34.03 -24.17
C PRO A 690 18.10 33.68 -24.27
N MET A 691 18.58 33.37 -25.48
CA MET A 691 19.96 32.93 -25.70
C MET A 691 20.99 34.07 -25.53
N GLU A 692 20.54 35.32 -25.50
CA GLU A 692 21.35 36.48 -25.12
C GLU A 692 21.90 36.38 -23.68
N ASN A 693 21.19 35.70 -22.78
CA ASN A 693 21.66 35.44 -21.41
C ASN A 693 22.75 34.35 -21.35
N PHE A 694 23.01 33.65 -22.47
CA PHE A 694 23.90 32.50 -22.54
C PHE A 694 25.11 32.75 -23.47
N THR A 695 25.66 33.97 -23.45
CA THR A 695 26.79 34.40 -24.30
C THR A 695 28.17 33.95 -23.80
N GLU A 696 28.25 33.43 -22.57
CA GLU A 696 29.50 33.02 -21.92
C GLU A 696 29.49 31.52 -21.59
N PRO A 697 30.64 30.81 -21.62
CA PRO A 697 30.66 29.35 -21.41
C PRO A 697 30.04 28.87 -20.09
N HIS A 698 30.22 29.63 -19.00
CA HIS A 698 29.72 29.25 -17.68
C HIS A 698 28.21 29.50 -17.49
N SER A 699 27.56 30.18 -18.43
CA SER A 699 26.11 30.43 -18.41
C SER A 699 25.28 29.13 -18.51
N VAL A 700 25.88 28.03 -18.95
CA VAL A 700 25.27 26.69 -19.00
C VAL A 700 24.75 26.24 -17.63
N ALA A 701 25.36 26.71 -16.53
CA ALA A 701 24.87 26.47 -15.17
C ALA A 701 23.45 27.00 -14.94
N GLY A 702 23.01 28.04 -15.67
CA GLY A 702 21.63 28.53 -15.62
C GLY A 702 20.59 27.56 -16.22
N ILE A 703 21.04 26.59 -17.03
CA ILE A 703 20.19 25.56 -17.65
C ILE A 703 20.26 24.25 -16.86
N LEU A 704 21.48 23.81 -16.51
CA LEU A 704 21.75 22.51 -15.87
C LEU A 704 21.88 22.57 -14.34
N GLY A 705 21.91 23.76 -13.75
CA GLY A 705 22.16 23.97 -12.33
C GLY A 705 23.65 24.19 -12.03
N SER A 706 23.93 24.78 -10.87
CA SER A 706 25.29 24.99 -10.37
C SER A 706 25.92 23.66 -9.92
N PRO A 707 27.25 23.46 -10.10
CA PRO A 707 27.95 22.28 -9.56
C PRO A 707 27.90 22.20 -8.02
N PRO A 708 28.14 21.01 -7.42
CA PRO A 708 28.26 20.84 -5.98
C PRO A 708 29.29 21.81 -5.36
N GLY A 709 28.90 22.52 -4.31
CA GLY A 709 29.75 23.50 -3.62
C GLY A 709 29.59 24.97 -4.06
N TYR A 710 28.74 25.25 -5.06
CA TYR A 710 28.41 26.62 -5.49
C TYR A 710 26.99 27.04 -5.06
N VAL A 711 26.78 28.34 -4.89
CA VAL A 711 25.46 28.91 -4.54
C VAL A 711 24.42 28.51 -5.60
N GLY A 712 23.26 28.01 -5.15
CA GLY A 712 22.18 27.56 -6.04
C GLY A 712 22.25 26.09 -6.45
N HIS A 713 23.23 25.32 -5.98
CA HIS A 713 23.32 23.87 -6.22
C HIS A 713 22.02 23.12 -5.87
N ASP A 714 21.39 23.46 -4.75
CA ASP A 714 20.18 22.76 -4.28
C ASP A 714 18.92 23.06 -5.11
N GLN A 715 18.95 24.09 -5.98
CA GLN A 715 17.81 24.47 -6.82
C GLN A 715 17.65 23.55 -8.05
N GLY A 716 18.69 22.79 -8.43
CA GLY A 716 18.72 21.95 -9.63
C GLY A 716 18.70 22.73 -10.95
N GLY A 717 18.71 22.02 -12.06
CA GLY A 717 18.70 22.64 -13.39
C GLY A 717 17.31 23.12 -13.81
N ARG A 718 17.18 24.35 -14.30
CA ARG A 718 15.89 24.91 -14.76
C ARG A 718 15.23 24.04 -15.84
N LEU A 719 16.00 23.58 -16.82
CA LEU A 719 15.48 22.72 -17.89
C LEU A 719 14.97 21.38 -17.37
N ILE A 720 15.64 20.81 -16.38
CA ILE A 720 15.27 19.55 -15.73
C ILE A 720 13.97 19.73 -14.94
N ASN A 721 13.88 20.82 -14.17
CA ASN A 721 12.67 21.15 -13.40
C ASN A 721 11.48 21.40 -14.33
N ASP A 722 11.66 22.14 -15.42
CA ASP A 722 10.60 22.42 -16.41
C ASP A 722 10.14 21.14 -17.14
N LEU A 723 11.07 20.26 -17.53
CA LEU A 723 10.75 18.97 -18.15
C LEU A 723 9.99 18.03 -17.20
N ASN A 724 10.40 17.97 -15.93
CA ASN A 724 9.73 17.15 -14.93
C ASN A 724 8.35 17.72 -14.55
N ALA A 725 8.17 19.05 -14.64
CA ALA A 725 6.88 19.70 -14.38
C ALA A 725 5.89 19.55 -15.55
N ASP A 726 6.35 19.63 -16.80
CA ASP A 726 5.52 19.46 -18.00
C ASP A 726 6.30 18.68 -19.09
N PRO A 727 6.14 17.35 -19.17
CA PRO A 727 6.82 16.52 -20.18
C PRO A 727 6.45 16.85 -21.63
N TYR A 728 5.28 17.47 -21.86
CA TYR A 728 4.81 17.89 -23.20
C TYR A 728 5.06 19.38 -23.44
N CYS A 729 5.98 19.99 -22.69
CA CYS A 729 6.25 21.42 -22.82
C CYS A 729 6.85 21.78 -24.19
N VAL A 730 6.69 23.06 -24.52
CA VAL A 730 7.34 23.67 -25.68
C VAL A 730 8.41 24.62 -25.17
N PHE A 731 9.66 24.34 -25.52
CA PHE A 731 10.80 25.18 -25.22
C PHE A 731 11.08 26.14 -26.37
N LEU A 732 11.24 27.42 -26.04
CA LEU A 732 11.69 28.44 -26.97
C LEU A 732 13.12 28.85 -26.63
N LEU A 733 14.07 28.50 -27.49
CA LEU A 733 15.45 28.99 -27.43
C LEU A 733 15.54 30.20 -28.38
N ASP A 734 15.30 31.39 -27.83
CA ASP A 734 15.12 32.61 -28.61
C ASP A 734 16.47 33.26 -28.94
N GLU A 735 16.66 33.67 -30.21
CA GLU A 735 17.90 34.27 -30.74
C GLU A 735 19.14 33.37 -30.58
N ALA A 736 19.02 32.12 -31.01
CA ALA A 736 20.04 31.10 -30.86
C ALA A 736 21.43 31.48 -31.43
N GLU A 737 21.52 32.39 -32.40
CA GLU A 737 22.79 32.90 -32.93
C GLU A 737 23.63 33.67 -31.89
N LYS A 738 23.04 34.05 -30.75
CA LYS A 738 23.70 34.78 -29.67
C LYS A 738 24.32 33.87 -28.61
N ALA A 739 23.96 32.59 -28.56
CA ALA A 739 24.47 31.65 -27.57
C ALA A 739 25.96 31.34 -27.78
N HIS A 740 26.66 31.08 -26.69
CA HIS A 740 27.98 30.46 -26.74
C HIS A 740 27.87 29.00 -27.26
N PRO A 741 28.78 28.51 -28.12
CA PRO A 741 28.69 27.15 -28.68
C PRO A 741 28.62 26.03 -27.63
N GLU A 742 29.33 26.18 -26.51
CA GLU A 742 29.30 25.24 -25.37
C GLU A 742 27.89 25.00 -24.79
N VAL A 743 26.96 25.94 -24.98
CA VAL A 743 25.57 25.81 -24.52
C VAL A 743 24.86 24.66 -25.22
N TRP A 744 25.26 24.31 -26.44
CA TRP A 744 24.62 23.25 -27.22
C TRP A 744 24.98 21.84 -26.77
N ARG A 745 26.10 21.64 -26.10
CA ARG A 745 26.56 20.30 -25.66
C ARG A 745 25.50 19.51 -24.88
N PRO A 746 24.84 20.05 -23.84
CA PRO A 746 23.76 19.34 -23.16
C PRO A 746 22.56 19.06 -24.05
N PHE A 747 22.22 19.97 -24.97
CA PHE A 747 21.12 19.76 -25.92
C PHE A 747 21.44 18.68 -26.96
N LEU A 748 22.71 18.51 -27.37
CA LEU A 748 23.12 17.40 -28.22
C LEU A 748 22.81 16.06 -27.55
N ASN A 749 23.17 15.90 -26.28
CA ASN A 749 22.83 14.65 -25.58
C ASN A 749 21.31 14.44 -25.52
N LEU A 750 20.58 15.47 -25.10
CA LEU A 750 19.11 15.44 -25.01
C LEU A 750 18.43 15.13 -26.36
N PHE A 751 18.93 15.67 -27.47
CA PHE A 751 18.33 15.50 -28.78
C PHE A 751 18.60 14.13 -29.42
N ASP A 752 19.58 13.37 -28.88
CA ASP A 752 19.86 11.99 -29.30
C ASP A 752 19.24 10.95 -28.38
N GLU A 753 19.40 11.13 -27.08
CA GLU A 753 19.02 10.15 -26.07
C GLU A 753 17.63 10.40 -25.47
N GLY A 754 17.05 11.58 -25.71
CA GLY A 754 15.71 11.94 -25.24
C GLY A 754 15.64 12.17 -23.73
N TRP A 755 16.77 12.20 -23.04
CA TRP A 755 16.86 12.52 -21.61
C TRP A 755 18.06 13.38 -21.29
N ILE A 756 18.01 14.04 -20.14
CA ILE A 756 19.07 14.91 -19.63
C ILE A 756 19.18 14.74 -18.11
N VAL A 757 20.37 14.95 -17.56
CA VAL A 757 20.65 14.87 -16.12
C VAL A 757 21.26 16.18 -15.65
N ASP A 758 20.83 16.67 -14.49
CA ASP A 758 21.41 17.85 -13.85
C ASP A 758 22.65 17.52 -13.01
N GLN A 759 23.29 18.56 -12.45
CA GLN A 759 24.47 18.41 -11.61
C GLN A 759 24.23 17.66 -10.28
N ARG A 760 22.96 17.44 -9.89
CA ARG A 760 22.57 16.67 -8.70
C ARG A 760 22.35 15.18 -9.02
N GLY A 761 22.40 14.78 -10.29
CA GLY A 761 22.05 13.43 -10.73
C GLY A 761 20.54 13.24 -11.00
N THR A 762 19.74 14.31 -10.95
CA THR A 762 18.31 14.27 -11.26
C THR A 762 18.11 14.14 -12.75
N LYS A 763 17.43 13.07 -13.19
CA LYS A 763 17.13 12.78 -14.58
C LYS A 763 15.77 13.35 -15.00
N ALA A 764 15.69 13.91 -16.19
CA ALA A 764 14.45 14.30 -16.86
C ALA A 764 14.40 13.74 -18.29
N PHE A 765 13.20 13.42 -18.76
CA PHE A 765 12.95 12.91 -20.11
C PHE A 765 12.30 14.01 -20.96
N GLY A 766 12.89 14.30 -22.12
CA GLY A 766 12.42 15.29 -23.08
C GLY A 766 11.95 14.68 -24.40
N ASP A 767 11.73 13.37 -24.45
CA ASP A 767 11.22 12.62 -25.61
C ASP A 767 9.85 13.12 -26.10
N ARG A 768 9.10 13.80 -25.24
CA ARG A 768 7.81 14.42 -25.57
C ARG A 768 7.87 15.93 -25.70
N ALA A 769 8.99 16.56 -25.41
CA ALA A 769 9.10 18.00 -25.50
C ALA A 769 9.30 18.45 -26.95
N ILE A 770 8.75 19.62 -27.29
CA ILE A 770 9.06 20.29 -28.56
C ILE A 770 10.06 21.41 -28.28
N PHE A 771 11.17 21.41 -29.01
CA PHE A 771 12.15 22.48 -28.98
C PHE A 771 11.99 23.36 -30.22
N VAL A 772 11.74 24.64 -30.00
CA VAL A 772 11.70 25.68 -31.04
C VAL A 772 12.86 26.62 -30.81
N LEU A 773 13.78 26.65 -31.76
CA LEU A 773 14.86 27.63 -31.80
C LEU A 773 14.44 28.77 -32.71
N THR A 774 14.83 30.01 -32.42
CA THR A 774 14.67 31.13 -33.36
C THR A 774 16.02 31.68 -33.76
N THR A 775 16.13 32.17 -34.99
CA THR A 775 17.31 32.90 -35.43
C THR A 775 16.98 34.02 -36.40
N ASN A 776 17.78 35.09 -36.34
CA ASN A 776 17.81 36.15 -37.34
C ASN A 776 18.96 35.99 -38.34
N ALA A 777 19.85 35.02 -38.14
CA ALA A 777 20.93 34.73 -39.07
C ALA A 777 20.37 34.21 -40.41
N GLY A 778 20.91 34.70 -41.53
CA GLY A 778 20.44 34.34 -42.87
C GLY A 778 19.18 35.09 -43.35
N HIS A 779 18.71 36.12 -42.63
CA HIS A 779 17.55 36.91 -43.07
C HIS A 779 17.73 37.58 -44.45
N ASP A 780 18.93 38.04 -44.80
CA ASP A 780 19.22 38.63 -46.11
C ASP A 780 19.02 37.61 -47.25
N ILE A 781 19.41 36.36 -47.01
CA ILE A 781 19.21 35.25 -47.95
C ILE A 781 17.72 34.98 -48.13
N ILE A 782 16.98 34.94 -47.01
CA ILE A 782 15.53 34.74 -47.02
C ILE A 782 14.82 35.87 -47.78
N ALA A 783 15.20 37.13 -47.53
CA ALA A 783 14.61 38.29 -48.20
C ALA A 783 14.86 38.28 -49.71
N ARG A 784 16.12 38.02 -50.13
CA ARG A 784 16.48 37.93 -51.55
C ARG A 784 15.74 36.79 -52.24
N MET A 785 15.77 35.59 -51.68
CA MET A 785 15.12 34.42 -52.27
C MET A 785 13.58 34.53 -52.30
N ALA A 786 12.99 35.21 -51.31
CA ALA A 786 11.58 35.53 -51.32
C ALA A 786 11.21 36.51 -52.45
N ALA A 787 12.03 37.55 -52.70
CA ALA A 787 11.84 38.47 -53.81
C ALA A 787 11.99 37.78 -55.19
N GLU A 788 12.87 36.79 -55.28
CA GLU A 788 13.06 35.95 -56.47
C GLU A 788 11.98 34.86 -56.62
N GLY A 789 11.05 34.73 -55.67
CA GLY A 789 9.97 33.73 -55.71
C GLY A 789 10.45 32.28 -55.54
N ARG A 790 11.63 32.05 -54.94
CA ARG A 790 12.19 30.69 -54.79
C ARG A 790 11.37 29.83 -53.82
N PRO A 791 11.35 28.49 -54.01
CA PRO A 791 10.72 27.56 -53.07
C PRO A 791 11.29 27.65 -51.65
N MET A 792 10.44 27.35 -50.66
CA MET A 792 10.85 27.37 -49.24
C MET A 792 11.95 26.35 -48.92
N GLN A 793 11.91 25.16 -49.54
CA GLN A 793 12.92 24.13 -49.29
C GLN A 793 14.32 24.59 -49.75
N GLU A 794 14.42 25.15 -50.96
CA GLU A 794 15.69 25.71 -51.46
C GLU A 794 16.20 26.86 -50.58
N THR A 795 15.28 27.66 -50.04
CA THR A 795 15.61 28.75 -49.11
C THR A 795 16.14 28.19 -47.79
N ALA A 796 15.53 27.13 -47.25
CA ALA A 796 15.99 26.45 -46.05
C ALA A 796 17.40 25.88 -46.22
N ASP A 797 17.68 25.21 -47.34
CA ASP A 797 19.00 24.64 -47.63
C ASP A 797 20.08 25.73 -47.78
N ALA A 798 19.72 26.90 -48.32
CA ALA A 798 20.61 28.06 -48.41
C ALA A 798 20.88 28.69 -47.03
N VAL A 799 19.85 28.79 -46.18
CA VAL A 799 19.98 29.27 -44.79
C VAL A 799 20.83 28.30 -43.97
N GLU A 800 20.61 26.99 -44.07
CA GLU A 800 21.42 26.00 -43.34
C GLU A 800 22.91 26.10 -43.66
N ARG A 801 23.26 26.24 -44.95
CA ARG A 801 24.66 26.45 -45.38
C ARG A 801 25.28 27.71 -44.79
N HIS A 802 24.48 28.77 -44.64
CA HIS A 802 24.93 30.01 -44.01
C HIS A 802 25.09 29.86 -42.49
N LEU A 803 24.17 29.17 -41.81
CA LEU A 803 24.23 28.94 -40.35
C LEU A 803 25.52 28.23 -39.92
N ARG A 804 26.04 27.31 -40.74
CA ARG A 804 27.34 26.64 -40.53
C ARG A 804 28.55 27.59 -40.48
N GLN A 805 28.37 28.84 -40.93
CA GLN A 805 29.42 29.86 -41.00
C GLN A 805 29.19 31.00 -40.00
N VAL A 806 28.06 31.00 -39.28
CA VAL A 806 27.73 32.05 -38.30
C VAL A 806 28.67 31.93 -37.11
N ARG A 807 29.39 33.01 -36.83
CA ARG A 807 30.36 33.09 -35.74
C ARG A 807 29.82 33.87 -34.56
N HIS A 808 30.09 33.39 -33.36
CA HIS A 808 29.72 34.05 -32.11
C HIS A 808 30.52 35.36 -31.99
N PRO A 809 29.87 36.51 -31.68
CA PRO A 809 30.53 37.82 -31.73
C PRO A 809 31.75 37.97 -30.81
N ARG A 810 31.77 37.28 -29.67
CA ARG A 810 32.88 37.39 -28.69
C ARG A 810 33.94 36.30 -28.85
N SER A 811 33.53 35.05 -29.03
CA SER A 811 34.48 33.91 -29.09
C SER A 811 34.99 33.63 -30.50
N GLY A 812 34.31 34.11 -31.55
CA GLY A 812 34.66 33.85 -32.94
C GLY A 812 34.41 32.41 -33.42
N GLU A 813 33.99 31.52 -32.52
CA GLU A 813 33.64 30.13 -32.81
C GLU A 813 32.31 30.03 -33.58
N VAL A 814 32.11 28.92 -34.28
CA VAL A 814 30.86 28.67 -35.02
C VAL A 814 29.74 28.41 -34.03
N VAL A 815 28.67 29.20 -34.09
CA VAL A 815 27.53 29.08 -33.17
C VAL A 815 26.78 27.77 -33.40
N PHE A 816 26.55 27.39 -34.65
CA PHE A 816 25.80 26.19 -35.02
C PHE A 816 26.72 25.15 -35.66
N PRO A 817 27.36 24.28 -34.87
CA PRO A 817 28.21 23.25 -35.43
C PRO A 817 27.38 22.27 -36.27
N PRO A 818 27.97 21.60 -37.30
CA PRO A 818 27.23 20.69 -38.17
C PRO A 818 26.52 19.56 -37.42
N GLU A 819 27.13 19.07 -36.34
CA GLU A 819 26.54 18.06 -35.45
C GLU A 819 25.24 18.52 -34.81
N PHE A 820 25.11 19.81 -34.47
CA PHE A 820 23.90 20.38 -33.91
C PHE A 820 22.81 20.56 -34.96
N LEU A 821 23.17 21.11 -36.13
CA LEU A 821 22.23 21.30 -37.24
C LEU A 821 21.65 19.96 -37.72
N ALA A 822 22.45 18.88 -37.70
CA ALA A 822 21.99 17.54 -38.06
C ALA A 822 20.93 16.95 -37.12
N ARG A 823 20.75 17.52 -35.91
CA ARG A 823 19.70 17.13 -34.95
C ARG A 823 18.40 17.88 -35.13
N LEU A 824 18.44 18.99 -35.88
CA LEU A 824 17.24 19.72 -36.22
C LEU A 824 16.42 18.87 -37.18
N ARG A 825 15.15 18.67 -36.82
CA ARG A 825 14.22 17.95 -37.67
C ARG A 825 13.79 18.80 -38.86
N GLN A 826 13.60 20.10 -38.63
CA GLN A 826 13.18 21.00 -39.69
C GLN A 826 13.64 22.45 -39.45
N ILE A 827 14.07 23.10 -40.52
CA ILE A 827 14.29 24.55 -40.57
C ILE A 827 13.06 25.18 -41.22
N VAL A 828 12.35 26.04 -40.48
CA VAL A 828 11.12 26.70 -40.88
C VAL A 828 11.42 28.14 -41.26
N ILE A 829 11.13 28.50 -42.51
CA ILE A 829 11.44 29.82 -43.06
C ILE A 829 10.26 30.78 -42.90
N PHE A 830 10.55 31.96 -42.36
CA PHE A 830 9.61 33.08 -42.23
C PHE A 830 10.00 34.21 -43.19
N ARG A 831 9.10 34.55 -44.10
CA ARG A 831 9.34 35.59 -45.11
C ARG A 831 9.12 37.00 -44.54
N PRO A 832 9.72 38.03 -45.16
CA PRO A 832 9.37 39.42 -44.86
C PRO A 832 7.87 39.67 -45.00
N LEU A 833 7.33 40.54 -44.14
CA LEU A 833 5.90 40.87 -44.11
C LEU A 833 5.53 41.83 -45.25
N ASP A 834 4.62 41.40 -46.13
CA ASP A 834 4.04 42.25 -47.16
C ASP A 834 2.92 43.15 -46.62
N ARG A 835 2.38 44.02 -47.47
CA ARG A 835 1.27 44.93 -47.13
C ARG A 835 0.04 44.17 -46.61
N ALA A 836 -0.33 43.07 -47.26
CA ALA A 836 -1.50 42.28 -46.88
C ALA A 836 -1.33 41.64 -45.50
N ALA A 837 -0.13 41.17 -45.18
CA ALA A 837 0.22 40.66 -43.86
C ALA A 837 0.15 41.76 -42.80
N MET A 838 0.67 42.95 -43.07
CA MET A 838 0.57 44.10 -42.15
C MET A 838 -0.88 44.49 -41.86
N GLU A 839 -1.74 44.46 -42.87
CA GLU A 839 -3.17 44.72 -42.74
C GLU A 839 -3.87 43.67 -41.87
N GLY A 840 -3.57 42.39 -42.09
CA GLY A 840 -4.09 41.30 -41.25
C GLY A 840 -3.61 41.38 -39.80
N ILE A 841 -2.35 41.73 -39.56
CA ILE A 841 -1.80 41.97 -38.21
C ILE A 841 -2.56 43.12 -37.52
N CYS A 842 -2.81 44.21 -38.25
CA CYS A 842 -3.59 45.34 -37.74
C CYS A 842 -5.01 44.92 -37.35
N ARG A 843 -5.71 44.17 -38.20
CA ARG A 843 -7.04 43.63 -37.88
C ARG A 843 -7.02 42.76 -36.61
N GLN A 844 -6.01 41.90 -36.48
CA GLN A 844 -5.87 41.02 -35.32
C GLN A 844 -5.66 41.82 -34.02
N GLU A 845 -4.85 42.89 -34.07
CA GLU A 845 -4.62 43.78 -32.94
C GLU A 845 -5.89 44.55 -32.55
N ILE A 846 -6.60 45.11 -33.53
CA ILE A 846 -7.90 45.77 -33.29
C ILE A 846 -8.92 44.79 -32.72
N ALA A 847 -8.95 43.53 -33.18
CA ALA A 847 -9.83 42.51 -32.62
C ALA A 847 -9.47 42.15 -31.16
N ARG A 848 -8.18 42.15 -30.80
CA ARG A 848 -7.73 42.03 -29.39
C ARG A 848 -8.22 43.21 -28.56
N GLN A 849 -8.07 44.44 -29.06
CA GLN A 849 -8.55 45.64 -28.40
C GLN A 849 -10.07 45.62 -28.22
N ARG A 850 -10.85 45.30 -29.26
CA ARG A 850 -12.31 45.17 -29.16
C ARG A 850 -12.76 44.22 -28.05
N ARG A 851 -12.10 43.06 -27.93
CA ARG A 851 -12.36 42.10 -26.84
C ARG A 851 -12.00 42.68 -25.48
N PHE A 852 -10.82 43.27 -25.34
CA PHE A 852 -10.40 43.92 -24.09
C PHE A 852 -11.38 45.00 -23.64
N TRP A 853 -11.78 45.89 -24.54
CA TRP A 853 -12.73 46.97 -24.25
C TRP A 853 -14.11 46.43 -23.86
N ARG A 854 -14.61 45.38 -24.53
CA ARG A 854 -15.88 44.75 -24.15
C ARG A 854 -15.78 44.08 -22.78
N ASP A 855 -14.75 43.26 -22.55
CA ASP A 855 -14.69 42.37 -21.39
C ASP A 855 -14.21 43.10 -20.12
N ARG A 856 -13.38 44.15 -20.24
CA ARG A 856 -12.80 44.89 -19.11
C ARG A 856 -13.39 46.29 -18.90
N ARG A 857 -13.99 46.88 -19.94
CA ARG A 857 -14.53 48.25 -19.90
C ARG A 857 -16.04 48.32 -20.18
N GLU A 858 -16.67 47.19 -20.51
CA GLU A 858 -18.09 47.11 -20.87
C GLU A 858 -18.49 48.08 -22.00
N LYS A 859 -17.55 48.37 -22.91
CA LYS A 859 -17.72 49.34 -24.01
C LYS A 859 -17.39 48.69 -25.35
N ARG A 860 -18.23 48.93 -26.37
CA ARG A 860 -17.99 48.46 -27.74
C ARG A 860 -17.07 49.44 -28.48
N LEU A 861 -15.89 48.98 -28.89
CA LEU A 861 -14.95 49.76 -29.72
C LEU A 861 -15.23 49.55 -31.21
N VAL A 862 -15.54 50.63 -31.93
CA VAL A 862 -15.76 50.64 -33.39
C VAL A 862 -14.62 51.40 -34.07
N VAL A 863 -13.90 50.69 -34.94
CA VAL A 863 -12.75 51.22 -35.70
C VAL A 863 -13.05 51.04 -37.19
N PRO A 864 -13.08 52.11 -38.01
CA PRO A 864 -13.37 52.02 -39.44
C PRO A 864 -12.32 51.22 -40.21
N GLU A 865 -12.75 50.47 -41.23
CA GLU A 865 -11.84 49.68 -42.07
C GLU A 865 -10.83 50.54 -42.82
N ALA A 866 -11.22 51.76 -43.21
CA ALA A 866 -10.32 52.74 -43.83
C ALA A 866 -9.15 53.14 -42.91
N LEU A 867 -9.38 53.22 -41.60
CA LEU A 867 -8.32 53.52 -40.62
C LEU A 867 -7.37 52.32 -40.46
N ILE A 868 -7.90 51.09 -40.46
CA ILE A 868 -7.11 49.86 -40.45
C ILE A 868 -6.20 49.79 -41.69
N GLY A 869 -6.75 50.06 -42.88
CA GLY A 869 -5.98 50.13 -44.12
C GLY A 869 -4.89 51.19 -44.07
N HIS A 870 -5.20 52.39 -43.55
CA HIS A 870 -4.20 53.47 -43.41
C HIS A 870 -3.06 53.10 -42.44
N ILE A 871 -3.38 52.48 -41.29
CA ILE A 871 -2.38 51.99 -40.33
C ILE A 871 -1.48 50.93 -41.00
N ALA A 872 -2.08 50.03 -41.80
CA ALA A 872 -1.34 49.00 -42.52
C ALA A 872 -0.38 49.59 -43.57
N ASP A 873 -0.84 50.56 -44.37
CA ASP A 873 -0.01 51.24 -45.38
C ASP A 873 1.18 51.96 -44.74
N ARG A 874 0.91 52.75 -43.69
CA ARG A 874 1.95 53.47 -42.95
C ARG A 874 2.91 52.52 -42.25
N GLY A 875 2.40 51.41 -41.70
CA GLY A 875 3.19 50.37 -41.06
C GLY A 875 4.09 49.64 -42.05
N HIS A 876 3.58 49.30 -43.23
CA HIS A 876 4.34 48.63 -44.28
C HIS A 876 5.47 49.53 -44.81
N ALA A 877 5.16 50.77 -45.21
CA ALA A 877 6.17 51.71 -45.71
C ALA A 877 7.27 51.99 -44.67
N ALA A 878 6.89 52.16 -43.40
CA ALA A 878 7.87 52.41 -42.33
C ALA A 878 8.64 51.14 -41.91
N ASN A 879 8.15 49.94 -42.24
CA ASN A 879 8.89 48.69 -42.08
C ASN A 879 9.89 48.50 -43.23
N GLU A 880 9.49 48.77 -44.47
CA GLU A 880 10.39 48.74 -45.64
C GLU A 880 11.54 49.74 -45.49
N ALA A 881 11.24 50.97 -45.08
CA ALA A 881 12.25 52.00 -44.82
C ALA A 881 13.27 51.61 -43.73
N ALA A 882 12.92 50.68 -42.85
CA ALA A 882 13.79 50.16 -41.79
C ALA A 882 14.46 48.83 -42.17
N GLY A 883 14.45 48.43 -43.45
CA GLY A 883 14.99 47.14 -43.90
C GLY A 883 14.28 45.94 -43.28
N GLY A 884 13.00 46.11 -42.91
CA GLY A 884 12.18 45.08 -42.26
C GLY A 884 12.40 44.91 -40.75
N ALA A 885 13.40 45.56 -40.14
CA ALA A 885 13.81 45.32 -38.75
C ALA A 885 12.73 45.65 -37.70
N ARG A 886 11.68 46.39 -38.08
CA ARG A 886 10.57 46.75 -37.19
C ARG A 886 9.48 45.66 -37.14
N GLY A 887 9.34 44.87 -38.21
CA GLY A 887 8.34 43.82 -38.36
C GLY A 887 6.92 44.27 -38.03
N GLY A 888 6.07 43.33 -37.58
CA GLY A 888 4.69 43.63 -37.17
C GLY A 888 4.59 44.48 -35.90
N ARG A 889 5.67 44.65 -35.13
CA ARG A 889 5.68 45.46 -33.89
C ARG A 889 5.37 46.94 -34.15
N ILE A 890 5.61 47.42 -35.37
CA ILE A 890 5.27 48.79 -35.77
C ILE A 890 3.76 49.04 -35.73
N ILE A 891 2.95 48.01 -36.00
CA ILE A 891 1.50 48.12 -36.04
C ILE A 891 0.95 48.39 -34.64
N SER A 892 1.41 47.68 -33.60
CA SER A 892 0.97 47.97 -32.22
C SER A 892 1.25 49.42 -31.82
N ARG A 893 2.41 49.97 -32.21
CA ARG A 893 2.73 51.38 -31.97
C ARG A 893 1.79 52.33 -32.70
N LEU A 894 1.48 52.05 -33.97
CA LEU A 894 0.58 52.88 -34.78
C LEU A 894 -0.88 52.76 -34.29
N VAL A 895 -1.29 51.60 -33.80
CA VAL A 895 -2.59 51.40 -33.16
C VAL A 895 -2.67 52.25 -31.88
N SER A 896 -1.66 52.24 -31.01
CA SER A 896 -1.65 53.15 -29.86
C SER A 896 -1.77 54.62 -30.29
N GLN A 897 -0.99 55.05 -31.28
CA GLN A 897 -0.99 56.44 -31.76
C GLN A 897 -2.29 56.89 -32.45
N LEU A 898 -2.92 56.01 -33.23
CA LEU A 898 -4.05 56.36 -34.10
C LEU A 898 -5.39 55.84 -33.61
N VAL A 899 -5.42 55.04 -32.53
CA VAL A 899 -6.63 54.48 -31.94
C VAL A 899 -6.71 54.83 -30.46
N GLU A 900 -5.69 54.51 -29.66
CA GLU A 900 -5.74 54.68 -28.21
C GLU A 900 -5.55 56.14 -27.79
N ASP A 901 -4.59 56.86 -28.37
CA ASP A 901 -4.31 58.27 -28.06
C ASP A 901 -5.53 59.16 -28.37
N PRO A 902 -6.20 59.07 -29.55
CA PRO A 902 -7.41 59.85 -29.81
C PRO A 902 -8.55 59.58 -28.82
N ILE A 903 -8.71 58.33 -28.36
CA ILE A 903 -9.73 57.98 -27.36
C ILE A 903 -9.37 58.60 -26.01
N THR A 904 -8.10 58.53 -25.62
CA THR A 904 -7.60 59.09 -24.35
C THR A 904 -7.78 60.61 -24.32
N ILE A 905 -7.36 61.30 -25.39
CA ILE A 905 -7.53 62.75 -25.53
C ILE A 905 -9.01 63.15 -25.51
N ALA A 906 -9.88 62.40 -26.20
CA ALA A 906 -11.31 62.66 -26.17
C ALA A 906 -11.93 62.42 -24.78
N ALA A 907 -11.48 61.39 -24.07
CA ALA A 907 -11.95 61.05 -22.73
C ALA A 907 -11.53 62.11 -21.70
N GLU A 908 -10.33 62.68 -21.82
CA GLU A 908 -9.88 63.81 -20.99
C GLU A 908 -10.71 65.08 -21.24
N ARG A 909 -11.11 65.33 -22.49
CA ARG A 909 -11.94 66.50 -22.86
C ARG A 909 -13.40 66.36 -22.43
N ALA A 910 -13.92 65.13 -22.38
CA ALA A 910 -15.33 64.85 -22.07
C ALA A 910 -15.48 63.61 -21.15
N PRO A 911 -15.03 63.69 -19.88
CA PRO A 911 -14.98 62.54 -18.99
C PRO A 911 -16.36 61.96 -18.67
N ASP A 912 -17.38 62.80 -18.47
CA ASP A 912 -18.74 62.36 -18.17
C ASP A 912 -19.36 61.58 -19.35
N ALA A 913 -19.13 62.04 -20.58
CA ALA A 913 -19.60 61.37 -21.79
C ALA A 913 -18.89 60.02 -21.98
N PHE A 914 -17.58 59.95 -21.70
CA PHE A 914 -16.83 58.70 -21.73
C PHE A 914 -17.31 57.69 -20.68
N HIS A 915 -17.63 58.15 -19.47
CA HIS A 915 -18.14 57.26 -18.41
C HIS A 915 -19.48 56.62 -18.80
N ARG A 916 -20.42 57.42 -19.34
CA ARG A 916 -21.79 56.99 -19.65
C ARG A 916 -21.94 56.25 -20.99
N CYS A 917 -20.94 56.29 -21.87
CA CYS A 917 -21.07 55.67 -23.19
C CYS A 917 -21.07 54.13 -23.14
N GLY A 918 -21.84 53.49 -24.02
CA GLY A 918 -21.76 52.04 -24.28
C GLY A 918 -20.92 51.72 -25.53
N ARG A 919 -20.67 52.72 -26.38
CA ARG A 919 -19.96 52.59 -27.65
C ARG A 919 -18.96 53.74 -27.81
N VAL A 920 -17.74 53.38 -28.19
CA VAL A 920 -16.68 54.31 -28.59
C VAL A 920 -16.42 54.10 -30.07
N GLU A 921 -16.65 55.13 -30.87
CA GLU A 921 -16.49 55.06 -32.32
C GLU A 921 -15.44 56.05 -32.81
N LEU A 922 -14.49 55.54 -33.60
CA LEU A 922 -13.50 56.37 -34.26
C LEU A 922 -14.01 56.83 -35.63
N ARG A 923 -13.90 58.12 -35.90
CA ARG A 923 -14.12 58.70 -37.23
C ARG A 923 -12.76 59.02 -37.85
N PHE A 924 -12.56 58.61 -39.09
CA PHE A 924 -11.30 58.79 -39.82
C PHE A 924 -11.54 59.56 -41.11
N ARG A 925 -10.76 60.63 -41.33
CA ARG A 925 -10.73 61.38 -42.59
C ARG A 925 -9.35 61.28 -43.24
N PRO A 926 -9.22 60.62 -44.40
CA PRO A 926 -7.96 60.59 -45.13
C PRO A 926 -7.67 62.00 -45.73
N GLY A 927 -6.52 62.59 -45.38
CA GLY A 927 -6.07 63.92 -45.78
C GLY A 927 -4.60 64.19 -45.37
N GLY A 928 -4.08 65.41 -45.63
CA GLY A 928 -2.66 65.76 -45.45
C GLY A 928 -2.07 65.46 -44.07
N GLU A 929 -2.78 65.83 -42.99
CA GLU A 929 -2.59 65.23 -41.67
C GLU A 929 -3.83 64.38 -41.34
N PRO A 930 -3.67 63.06 -41.06
CA PRO A 930 -4.80 62.19 -40.77
C PRO A 930 -5.47 62.63 -39.47
N GLN A 931 -6.74 63.00 -39.54
CA GLN A 931 -7.54 63.33 -38.36
C GLN A 931 -8.34 62.11 -37.93
N VAL A 932 -8.05 61.63 -36.72
CA VAL A 932 -8.85 60.62 -36.02
C VAL A 932 -9.56 61.30 -34.86
N GLU A 933 -10.87 61.19 -34.83
CA GLU A 933 -11.71 61.72 -33.75
C GLU A 933 -12.48 60.58 -33.08
N ALA A 934 -12.45 60.52 -31.75
CA ALA A 934 -13.22 59.56 -30.98
C ALA A 934 -14.55 60.16 -30.52
N VAL A 935 -15.65 59.45 -30.76
CA VAL A 935 -17.00 59.84 -30.40
C VAL A 935 -17.57 58.83 -29.40
N PHE A 936 -18.20 59.34 -28.34
CA PHE A 936 -18.80 58.55 -27.27
C PHE A 936 -20.32 58.53 -27.42
N LEU A 937 -20.89 57.35 -27.66
CA LEU A 937 -22.32 57.17 -27.92
C LEU A 937 -22.99 56.40 -26.78
N THR A 938 -24.19 56.82 -26.40
CA THR A 938 -24.97 56.13 -25.37
C THR A 938 -25.64 54.88 -25.96
N PRO A 939 -26.06 53.91 -25.10
CA PRO A 939 -26.74 52.71 -25.58
C PRO A 939 -28.05 52.97 -26.36
N GLU A 940 -28.65 54.16 -26.22
CA GLU A 940 -29.93 54.56 -26.83
C GLU A 940 -29.77 55.13 -28.26
N GLU A 941 -28.58 55.59 -28.63
CA GLU A 941 -28.26 56.12 -29.97
C GLU A 941 -27.89 54.99 -30.97
N GLN A 942 -28.74 53.97 -31.07
CA GLN A 942 -28.55 52.85 -32.01
C GLN A 942 -29.16 53.17 -33.38
N ASP A 943 -28.30 53.26 -34.39
CA ASP A 943 -28.69 53.22 -35.81
C ASP A 943 -29.11 51.76 -36.18
N PRO A 944 -30.29 51.51 -36.79
CA PRO A 944 -30.89 50.17 -36.91
C PRO A 944 -30.32 49.29 -38.03
N ALA A 945 -29.10 49.54 -38.51
CA ALA A 945 -28.50 48.76 -39.57
C ALA A 945 -27.18 48.12 -39.12
N VAL A 946 -27.03 46.84 -39.42
CA VAL A 946 -25.86 45.97 -39.19
C VAL A 946 -25.87 45.19 -37.86
N ASP A 947 -26.86 44.31 -37.69
CA ASP A 947 -26.66 43.04 -36.98
C ASP A 947 -27.46 41.92 -37.66
N GLY A 948 -26.84 41.34 -38.68
CA GLY A 948 -27.27 40.10 -39.33
C GLY A 948 -26.19 39.03 -39.15
N ALA A 949 -26.01 38.53 -37.93
CA ALA A 949 -25.32 37.26 -37.68
C ALA A 949 -25.69 36.75 -36.29
N ALA A 950 -26.59 35.77 -36.26
CA ALA A 950 -27.04 35.07 -35.06
C ALA A 950 -25.87 34.32 -34.37
N ALA A 951 -25.88 34.31 -33.03
CA ALA A 951 -25.22 33.31 -32.23
C ALA A 951 -26.29 32.51 -31.46
N PRO A 952 -26.25 31.16 -31.47
CA PRO A 952 -27.26 30.34 -30.80
C PRO A 952 -26.85 30.02 -29.36
N GLY A 953 -27.85 30.01 -28.47
CA GLY A 953 -27.82 29.16 -27.27
C GLY A 953 -27.44 29.86 -25.97
N ASP A 954 -28.39 30.57 -25.37
CA ASP A 954 -28.47 30.60 -23.90
C ASP A 954 -29.93 30.42 -23.48
N ARG A 955 -30.33 29.17 -23.25
CA ARG A 955 -31.60 28.79 -22.64
C ARG A 955 -31.33 28.39 -21.20
N ARG A 956 -31.97 29.11 -20.27
CA ARG A 956 -32.11 28.97 -18.80
C ARG A 956 -31.48 30.22 -18.16
N VAL A 957 -32.16 31.06 -17.38
CA VAL A 957 -33.25 30.89 -16.41
C VAL A 957 -33.91 32.26 -16.23
N ARG A 958 -35.25 32.34 -16.25
CA ARG A 958 -36.05 33.22 -15.37
C ARG A 958 -37.53 32.95 -15.60
N LEU A 959 -38.06 31.98 -14.85
CA LEU A 959 -39.47 31.94 -14.51
C LEU A 959 -39.63 32.53 -13.10
N ARG A 960 -40.74 33.26 -12.95
CA ARG A 960 -41.33 33.83 -11.73
C ARG A 960 -40.81 35.19 -11.28
N LYS A 961 -41.56 36.23 -11.67
CA LYS A 961 -42.32 37.04 -10.71
C LYS A 961 -43.43 37.85 -11.41
N ALA A 962 -44.51 38.05 -10.66
CA ALA A 962 -45.65 38.94 -10.86
C ALA A 962 -46.87 38.34 -11.57
N GLY A 963 -47.86 37.99 -10.74
CA GLY A 963 -49.25 37.87 -11.14
C GLY A 963 -49.93 39.23 -11.21
N ALA A 964 -50.89 39.32 -12.12
CA ALA A 964 -52.18 39.99 -12.07
C ALA A 964 -52.88 39.63 -13.38
#